data_AF-O94874-F1
#
_entry.id   AF-O94874-F1
#
_cell.length_a   1.000
_cell.length_b   1.000
_cell.length_c   1.000
_cell.angle_alpha   90.00
_cell.angle_beta   90.00
_cell.angle_gamma   90.00
#
_symmetry.space_group_name_H-M   'P 1'
#
loop_
_entity.id
_entity.type
_entity.pdbx_description
1 polymer ?
#
loop_
_entity_poly.entity_id
_entity_poly.type
_entity_poly.pdbx_seq_one_letter_code
_entity_poly.pdbx_strand_id
1 'polypeptide(L)'
;MADAWEEIRRLAADFQRAQFAEATQRLSERNCIEIVNKLIAQKQLEVVHTLDGKEYITPAQISKEMRDELHVRGGRVNIVDLQQVINVDLIHIENRIGDIIKSEKHVQLVLGQLIDENYLDRLAEEVNDKLQESGQVTISELCKTYDLPGNFLTQALTQRLGRIISGHIDLDNRGVIFTEAFVARHKARIRGLFSAITRPTAVNSLISKYGFQEQLLYSVLEELVNSGRLRGTVVGGRQDKAVFVPDIYSRTQSTWVDSFFRQNGYLEFDALSRLGIPDAVSYIKKRYKTTQLLFLKAACVGQGLVDQVEASVEEAISSGTWVDIAPLLPTSLSVEDAAILLQQVMRAFSKQASTVVFSDTVVVSEKFINDCTELFRELMHQKAEKEMKNNPVHLITEEDLKQISTLESVSTSKKDKKDERRRKATEGSGSMRGGGGGNAREYKIKKVKKKGRKDDDSDDESQSSHTGKKKPEISFMFQDEIEDFLRKHIQDAPEEFISELAEYLIKPLNKTYLEVVRSVFMSSTTSASGTGRKRTIKDLQEEVSNLYNNIRLFEKGMKFFADDTQAALTKHLLKSVCTDITNLIFNFLASDLMMAVDDPAAITSEIRKKILSKLSEETKVALTKLHNSLNEKSIEDFISCLDSAAEACDIMVKRGDKKRERQILFQHRQALAEQLKVTEDPALILHLTSVLLFQFSTHSMLHAPGRCVPQIIAFLNSKIPEDQHALLVKYQGLVVKQLVSQSKKTGQGDYPLNNELDKEQEDVASTTRKELQELSSSIKDLVLKSRKSSVTEE
;
A
#
# COMPACT_ATOMS: atom_id res chain seq x y z
N MET A 1 115.51 33.74 25.25
CA MET A 1 114.66 34.94 25.34
C MET A 1 115.41 36.16 25.88
N ALA A 2 116.39 36.02 26.78
CA ALA A 2 117.17 37.16 27.29
C ALA A 2 118.03 37.84 26.20
N ASP A 3 118.81 37.09 25.41
CA ASP A 3 119.66 37.64 24.34
C ASP A 3 118.89 38.48 23.31
N ALA A 4 117.71 38.00 22.89
CA ALA A 4 116.87 38.72 21.94
C ALA A 4 116.37 40.06 22.52
N TRP A 5 116.07 40.11 23.81
CA TRP A 5 115.65 41.34 24.50
C TRP A 5 116.81 42.33 24.69
N GLU A 6 118.02 41.82 24.88
CA GLU A 6 119.23 42.62 25.00
C GLU A 6 119.64 43.23 23.66
N GLU A 7 119.50 42.47 22.57
CA GLU A 7 119.70 42.93 21.20
C GLU A 7 118.65 43.99 20.79
N ILE A 8 117.37 43.78 21.12
CA ILE A 8 116.31 44.77 20.90
C ILE A 8 116.60 46.06 21.68
N ARG A 9 117.05 45.97 22.95
CA ARG A 9 117.44 47.17 23.73
C ARG A 9 118.62 47.90 23.10
N ARG A 10 119.63 47.17 22.63
CA ARG A 10 120.80 47.77 21.99
C ARG A 10 120.43 48.48 20.68
N LEU A 11 119.60 47.84 19.85
CA LEU A 11 119.06 48.44 18.63
C LEU A 11 118.19 49.67 18.93
N ALA A 12 117.35 49.61 19.96
CA ALA A 12 116.55 50.76 20.38
C ALA A 12 117.43 51.92 20.85
N ALA A 13 118.49 51.64 21.62
CA ALA A 13 119.44 52.66 22.07
C ALA A 13 120.25 53.26 20.91
N ASP A 14 120.69 52.44 19.95
CA ASP A 14 121.39 52.91 18.76
C ASP A 14 120.46 53.71 17.84
N PHE A 15 119.20 53.31 17.69
CA PHE A 15 118.16 54.06 16.97
C PHE A 15 117.88 55.40 17.64
N GLN A 16 117.78 55.42 18.98
CA GLN A 16 117.59 56.66 19.75
C GLN A 16 118.79 57.60 19.57
N ARG A 17 120.03 57.09 19.62
CA ARG A 17 121.22 57.89 19.30
C ARG A 17 121.19 58.43 17.87
N ALA A 18 120.77 57.63 16.90
CA ALA A 18 120.66 58.07 15.51
C ALA A 18 119.58 59.15 15.30
N GLN A 19 118.47 59.09 16.04
CA GLN A 19 117.41 60.11 15.99
C GLN A 19 117.80 61.44 16.64
N PHE A 20 118.60 61.40 17.72
CA PHE A 20 119.10 62.61 18.39
C PHE A 20 120.39 63.17 17.77
N ALA A 21 121.05 62.43 16.87
CA ALA A 21 122.16 62.96 16.11
C ALA A 21 121.65 64.05 15.16
N GLU A 22 122.15 65.28 15.32
CA GLU A 22 121.91 66.37 14.36
C GLU A 22 122.52 66.00 13.00
N ALA A 23 121.71 65.42 12.13
CA ALA A 23 122.11 65.16 10.75
C ALA A 23 122.34 66.49 10.03
N THR A 24 123.57 66.73 9.60
CA THR A 24 124.02 67.93 8.88
C THR A 24 123.35 68.08 7.50
N GLN A 25 122.68 67.04 7.01
CA GLN A 25 121.95 67.04 5.74
C GLN A 25 120.59 66.36 5.91
N ARG A 26 119.52 67.16 5.97
CA ARG A 26 118.14 66.65 5.87
C ARG A 26 117.76 66.59 4.39
N LEU A 27 117.21 65.46 3.96
CA LEU A 27 116.50 65.39 2.69
C LEU A 27 115.28 66.31 2.78
N SER A 28 115.13 67.21 1.80
CA SER A 28 113.90 67.97 1.68
C SER A 28 112.73 67.03 1.41
N GLU A 29 111.52 67.40 1.84
CA GLU A 29 110.30 66.64 1.56
C GLU A 29 110.15 66.35 0.07
N ARG A 30 110.51 67.33 -0.78
CA ARG A 30 110.56 67.18 -2.23
C ARG A 30 111.53 66.06 -2.68
N ASN A 31 112.74 66.01 -2.14
CA ASN A 31 113.70 64.96 -2.46
C ASN A 31 113.19 63.58 -2.02
N CYS A 32 112.55 63.49 -0.85
CA CYS A 32 111.92 62.25 -0.39
C CYS A 32 110.82 61.78 -1.35
N ILE A 33 109.93 62.67 -1.78
CA ILE A 33 108.86 62.37 -2.74
C ILE A 33 109.45 61.92 -4.09
N GLU A 34 110.50 62.59 -4.58
CA GLU A 34 111.19 62.21 -5.83
C GLU A 34 111.83 60.81 -5.73
N ILE A 35 112.44 60.47 -4.60
CA ILE A 35 112.99 59.13 -4.35
C ILE A 35 111.87 58.09 -4.35
N VAL A 36 110.79 58.32 -3.59
CA VAL A 36 109.63 57.41 -3.54
C VAL A 36 109.03 57.21 -4.93
N ASN A 37 108.81 58.28 -5.69
CA ASN A 37 108.31 58.21 -7.06
C ASN A 37 109.26 57.43 -7.98
N LYS A 38 110.59 57.56 -7.81
CA LYS A 38 111.57 56.81 -8.58
C LYS A 38 111.54 55.31 -8.24
N LEU A 39 111.38 54.96 -6.97
CA LEU A 39 111.23 53.58 -6.50
C LEU A 39 109.94 52.95 -7.00
N ILE A 40 108.83 53.69 -7.00
CA ILE A 40 107.54 53.26 -7.59
C ILE A 40 107.70 53.02 -9.09
N ALA A 41 108.33 53.96 -9.82
CA ALA A 41 108.56 53.83 -11.26
C ALA A 41 109.45 52.64 -11.62
N GLN A 42 110.40 52.28 -10.76
CA GLN A 42 111.25 51.10 -10.89
C GLN A 42 110.58 49.80 -10.40
N LYS A 43 109.32 49.84 -9.95
CA LYS A 43 108.58 48.72 -9.32
C LYS A 43 109.31 48.11 -8.13
N GLN A 44 110.14 48.89 -7.45
CA GLN A 44 110.85 48.47 -6.24
C GLN A 44 110.07 48.75 -4.96
N LEU A 45 109.06 49.62 -5.03
CA LEU A 45 108.21 50.00 -3.90
C LEU A 45 106.75 50.09 -4.34
N GLU A 46 105.88 49.35 -3.65
CA GLU A 46 104.42 49.46 -3.78
C GLU A 46 103.88 50.20 -2.56
N VAL A 47 103.34 51.39 -2.79
CA VAL A 47 102.76 52.24 -1.74
C VAL A 47 101.45 52.87 -2.22
N VAL A 48 100.57 53.12 -1.27
CA VAL A 48 99.28 53.79 -1.44
C VAL A 48 99.36 55.12 -0.69
N HIS A 49 98.71 56.17 -1.20
CA HIS A 49 98.61 57.45 -0.50
C HIS A 49 97.40 57.45 0.44
N THR A 50 97.53 58.11 1.59
CA THR A 50 96.35 58.41 2.43
C THR A 50 95.40 59.36 1.71
N LEU A 51 94.12 59.39 2.08
CA LEU A 51 93.13 60.30 1.48
C LEU A 51 93.51 61.78 1.63
N ASP A 52 94.25 62.12 2.69
CA ASP A 52 94.82 63.46 2.92
C ASP A 52 96.08 63.75 2.08
N GLY A 53 96.65 62.73 1.41
CA GLY A 53 97.87 62.82 0.60
C GLY A 53 99.17 63.03 1.40
N LYS A 54 99.12 62.91 2.73
CA LYS A 54 100.25 63.24 3.62
C LYS A 54 101.23 62.10 3.82
N GLU A 55 100.78 60.86 3.65
CA GLU A 55 101.55 59.67 4.03
C GLU A 55 101.52 58.61 2.93
N TYR A 56 102.63 57.88 2.79
CA TYR A 56 102.73 56.70 1.93
C TYR A 56 102.65 55.45 2.80
N ILE A 57 101.60 54.67 2.60
CA ILE A 57 101.33 53.45 3.36
C ILE A 57 101.64 52.24 2.47
N THR A 58 102.37 51.27 3.03
CA THR A 58 102.62 50.01 2.34
C THR A 58 101.41 49.09 2.45
N PRO A 59 101.13 48.25 1.44
CA PRO A 59 100.17 47.15 1.53
C PRO A 59 100.19 46.35 2.83
N ALA A 60 101.39 46.00 3.31
CA ALA A 60 101.57 45.21 4.51
C ALA A 60 101.14 45.97 5.78
N GLN A 61 101.35 47.28 5.79
CA GLN A 61 100.90 48.15 6.87
C GLN A 61 99.37 48.29 6.87
N ILE A 62 98.73 48.43 5.69
CA ILE A 62 97.26 48.41 5.58
C ILE A 62 96.71 47.11 6.18
N SER A 63 97.26 45.95 5.79
CA SER A 63 96.82 44.67 6.35
C SER A 63 97.04 44.56 7.85
N LYS A 64 98.13 45.14 8.38
CA LYS A 64 98.39 45.16 9.82
C LYS A 64 97.37 46.02 10.56
N GLU A 65 97.13 47.25 10.09
CA GLU A 65 96.16 48.16 10.69
C GLU A 65 94.73 47.62 10.61
N MET A 66 94.37 46.96 9.52
CA MET A 66 93.08 46.27 9.42
C MET A 66 92.92 45.16 10.48
N ARG A 67 93.97 44.37 10.73
CA ARG A 67 93.95 43.34 11.78
C ARG A 67 93.88 43.96 13.18
N ASP A 68 94.69 44.99 13.41
CA ASP A 68 94.73 45.69 14.70
C ASP A 68 93.36 46.33 14.99
N GLU A 69 92.74 47.01 14.02
CA GLU A 69 91.43 47.62 14.18
C GLU A 69 90.31 46.58 14.33
N LEU A 70 90.37 45.46 13.59
CA LEU A 70 89.45 44.34 13.78
C LEU A 70 89.55 43.79 15.21
N HIS A 71 90.76 43.64 15.75
CA HIS A 71 90.97 43.18 17.12
C HIS A 71 90.48 44.20 18.16
N VAL A 72 90.84 45.48 18.00
CA VAL A 72 90.46 46.57 18.91
C VAL A 72 88.95 46.75 19.00
N ARG A 73 88.22 46.60 17.88
CA ARG A 73 86.76 46.65 17.87
C ARG A 73 86.08 45.36 18.30
N GLY A 74 86.84 44.41 18.84
CA GLY A 74 86.30 43.14 19.31
C GLY A 74 85.76 42.29 18.17
N GLY A 75 86.51 42.15 17.07
CA GLY A 75 86.26 41.16 16.02
C GLY A 75 85.11 41.47 15.06
N ARG A 76 84.52 42.67 15.07
CA ARG A 76 83.57 43.12 14.05
C ARG A 76 83.82 44.56 13.65
N VAL A 77 84.00 44.82 12.35
CA VAL A 77 84.20 46.18 11.84
C VAL A 77 83.59 46.36 10.44
N ASN A 78 82.95 47.51 10.22
CA ASN A 78 82.43 47.90 8.91
C ASN A 78 83.59 48.39 8.02
N ILE A 79 83.61 48.00 6.75
CA ILE A 79 84.67 48.44 5.82
C ILE A 79 84.68 49.97 5.65
N VAL A 80 83.53 50.62 5.72
CA VAL A 80 83.44 52.09 5.64
C VAL A 80 84.09 52.74 6.86
N ASP A 81 83.98 52.12 8.04
CA ASP A 81 84.67 52.61 9.24
C ASP A 81 86.18 52.38 9.14
N LEU A 82 86.61 51.25 8.55
CA LEU A 82 88.02 50.99 8.28
C LEU A 82 88.63 52.06 7.37
N GLN A 83 87.89 52.51 6.35
CA GLN A 83 88.33 53.61 5.48
C GLN A 83 88.61 54.89 6.25
N GLN A 84 87.77 55.24 7.23
CA GLN A 84 87.94 56.45 8.03
C GLN A 84 89.11 56.34 9.01
N VAL A 85 89.31 55.16 9.62
CA VAL A 85 90.36 54.95 10.62
C VAL A 85 91.74 54.81 9.97
N ILE A 86 91.84 54.03 8.89
CA ILE A 86 93.09 53.77 8.15
C ILE A 86 93.44 54.95 7.22
N ASN A 87 92.46 55.80 6.89
CA ASN A 87 92.63 56.96 6.02
C ASN A 87 93.11 56.58 4.61
N VAL A 88 92.65 55.46 4.07
CA VAL A 88 93.02 54.92 2.75
C VAL A 88 91.76 54.66 1.93
N ASP A 89 91.82 54.90 0.62
CA ASP A 89 90.68 54.67 -0.29
C ASP A 89 90.14 53.23 -0.21
N LEU A 90 88.81 53.12 -0.30
CA LEU A 90 88.06 51.87 -0.16
C LEU A 90 88.58 50.76 -1.09
N ILE A 91 89.02 51.11 -2.30
CA ILE A 91 89.51 50.15 -3.29
C ILE A 91 90.75 49.39 -2.77
N HIS A 92 91.65 50.09 -2.08
CA HIS A 92 92.85 49.47 -1.53
C HIS A 92 92.53 48.59 -0.32
N ILE A 93 91.55 49.00 0.49
CA ILE A 93 91.07 48.21 1.62
C ILE A 93 90.40 46.93 1.12
N GLU A 94 89.44 47.02 0.17
CA GLU A 94 88.74 45.86 -0.40
C GLU A 94 89.69 44.84 -1.03
N ASN A 95 90.71 45.30 -1.76
CA ASN A 95 91.73 44.43 -2.30
C ASN A 95 92.50 43.66 -1.21
N ARG A 96 92.85 44.34 -0.11
CA ARG A 96 93.55 43.71 1.02
C ARG A 96 92.65 42.82 1.88
N ILE A 97 91.35 43.12 1.96
CA ILE A 97 90.36 42.22 2.56
C ILE A 97 90.39 40.85 1.87
N GLY A 98 90.43 40.84 0.53
CA GLY A 98 90.51 39.61 -0.24
C GLY A 98 91.73 38.75 0.11
N ASP A 99 92.86 39.38 0.43
CA ASP A 99 94.10 38.71 0.86
C ASP A 99 94.00 38.21 2.31
N ILE A 100 93.40 39.00 3.21
CA ILE A 100 93.17 38.62 4.61
C ILE A 100 92.26 37.39 4.69
N ILE A 101 91.12 37.37 3.99
CA ILE A 101 90.18 36.22 4.01
C ILE A 101 90.84 34.94 3.47
N LYS A 102 91.73 35.06 2.47
CA LYS A 102 92.46 33.91 1.92
C LYS A 102 93.53 33.37 2.87
N SER A 103 94.18 34.25 3.64
CA SER A 103 95.24 33.88 4.58
C SER A 103 94.68 33.42 5.93
N GLU A 104 93.60 34.04 6.39
CA GLU A 104 93.02 33.91 7.73
C GLU A 104 91.60 33.34 7.66
N LYS A 105 91.48 32.01 7.75
CA LYS A 105 90.18 31.31 7.69
C LYS A 105 89.19 31.68 8.81
N HIS A 106 89.68 32.29 9.89
CA HIS A 106 88.87 32.76 11.00
C HIS A 106 88.17 34.10 10.72
N VAL A 107 88.56 34.82 9.66
CA VAL A 107 87.95 36.09 9.27
C VAL A 107 87.02 35.91 8.08
N GLN A 108 85.82 36.48 8.16
CA GLN A 108 84.78 36.38 7.13
C GLN A 108 84.21 37.76 6.79
N LEU A 109 83.78 37.93 5.56
CA LEU A 109 83.14 39.16 5.07
C LEU A 109 81.64 38.94 4.90
N VAL A 110 80.83 39.72 5.61
CA VAL A 110 79.36 39.64 5.61
C VAL A 110 78.76 41.03 5.47
N LEU A 111 78.01 41.29 4.40
CA LEU A 111 77.32 42.58 4.13
C LEU A 111 78.21 43.82 4.33
N GLY A 112 79.47 43.77 3.90
CA GLY A 112 80.39 44.90 4.06
C GLY A 112 81.01 45.02 5.46
N GLN A 113 80.94 43.95 6.28
CA GLN A 113 81.52 43.88 7.61
C GLN A 113 82.52 42.72 7.68
N LEU A 114 83.71 42.99 8.23
CA LEU A 114 84.65 41.96 8.61
C LEU A 114 84.29 41.43 9.98
N ILE A 115 84.21 40.11 10.10
CA ILE A 115 83.83 39.39 11.31
C ILE A 115 84.87 38.30 11.58
N ASP A 116 85.44 38.30 12.78
CA ASP A 116 86.36 37.29 13.30
C ASP A 116 85.60 36.17 14.04
N GLU A 117 86.17 34.97 14.06
CA GLU A 117 85.67 33.81 14.78
C GLU A 117 85.52 34.08 16.29
N ASN A 118 86.41 34.89 16.89
CA ASN A 118 86.31 35.30 18.30
C ASN A 118 85.07 36.17 18.59
N TYR A 119 84.57 36.91 17.60
CA TYR A 119 83.29 37.63 17.73
C TYR A 119 82.13 36.65 17.69
N LEU A 120 82.17 35.68 16.77
CA LEU A 120 81.12 34.66 16.65
C LEU A 120 81.05 33.74 17.87
N ASP A 121 82.19 33.45 18.52
CA ASP A 121 82.25 32.65 19.75
C ASP A 121 81.60 33.41 20.92
N ARG A 122 81.92 34.69 21.11
CA ARG A 122 81.25 35.53 22.12
C ARG A 122 79.76 35.73 21.83
N LEU A 123 79.39 35.94 20.57
CA LEU A 123 77.99 35.98 20.15
C LEU A 123 77.29 34.66 20.50
N ALA A 124 77.95 33.52 20.31
CA ALA A 124 77.40 32.23 20.67
C ALA A 124 77.27 32.03 22.19
N GLU A 125 78.19 32.57 23.00
CA GLU A 125 78.06 32.61 24.47
C GLU A 125 76.85 33.44 24.89
N GLU A 126 76.69 34.65 24.36
CA GLU A 126 75.51 35.49 24.64
C GLU A 126 74.19 34.84 24.19
N VAL A 127 74.19 34.22 23.01
CA VAL A 127 73.04 33.45 22.51
C VAL A 127 72.75 32.25 23.41
N ASN A 128 73.77 31.59 23.93
CA ASN A 128 73.60 30.48 24.87
C ASN A 128 72.99 30.97 26.19
N ASP A 129 73.47 32.07 26.76
CA ASP A 129 72.92 32.64 28.00
C ASP A 129 71.46 33.03 27.82
N LYS A 130 71.15 33.73 26.71
CA LYS A 130 69.77 34.09 26.35
C LYS A 130 68.90 32.86 26.14
N LEU A 131 69.45 31.81 25.52
CA LEU A 131 68.78 30.53 25.30
C LEU A 131 68.52 29.78 26.61
N GLN A 132 69.45 29.78 27.56
CA GLN A 132 69.24 29.15 28.87
C GLN A 132 68.20 29.90 29.70
N GLU A 133 68.17 31.24 29.62
CA GLU A 133 67.20 32.07 30.34
C GLU A 133 65.78 31.92 29.79
N SER A 134 65.59 32.06 28.47
CA SER A 134 64.26 31.98 27.83
C SER A 134 63.79 30.55 27.56
N GLY A 135 64.73 29.60 27.49
CA GLY A 135 64.55 28.23 27.02
C GLY A 135 64.48 28.09 25.50
N GLN A 136 64.26 29.19 24.77
CA GLN A 136 64.13 29.18 23.31
C GLN A 136 64.50 30.51 22.66
N VAL A 137 65.14 30.46 21.50
CA VAL A 137 65.57 31.65 20.76
C VAL A 137 65.29 31.46 19.28
N THR A 138 64.78 32.51 18.63
CA THR A 138 64.51 32.48 17.18
C THR A 138 65.61 33.18 16.40
N ILE A 139 66.02 32.62 15.26
CA ILE A 139 67.00 33.22 14.36
C ILE A 139 66.55 34.61 13.92
N SER A 140 65.25 34.82 13.70
CA SER A 140 64.70 36.14 13.33
C SER A 140 64.89 37.20 14.41
N GLU A 141 64.80 36.84 15.69
CA GLU A 141 65.11 37.73 16.80
C GLU A 141 66.61 38.04 16.83
N LEU A 142 67.45 37.02 16.66
CA LEU A 142 68.90 37.19 16.60
C LEU A 142 69.35 38.07 15.42
N CYS A 143 68.69 37.97 14.27
CA CYS A 143 68.94 38.86 13.12
C CYS A 143 68.74 40.32 13.50
N LYS A 144 67.68 40.63 14.28
CA LYS A 144 67.38 41.99 14.71
C LYS A 144 68.34 42.48 15.78
N THR A 145 68.73 41.61 16.72
CA THR A 145 69.64 41.96 17.81
C THR A 145 71.07 42.20 17.31
N TYR A 146 71.56 41.35 16.40
CA TYR A 146 72.95 41.39 15.97
C TYR A 146 73.16 42.06 14.61
N ASP A 147 72.10 42.44 13.88
CA ASP A 147 72.18 43.01 12.53
C ASP A 147 73.02 42.15 11.59
N LEU A 148 72.70 40.86 11.53
CA LEU A 148 73.37 39.86 10.70
C LEU A 148 72.34 39.04 9.89
N PRO A 149 72.68 38.58 8.67
CA PRO A 149 71.78 37.76 7.86
C PRO A 149 71.38 36.46 8.56
N GLY A 150 70.10 36.08 8.47
CA GLY A 150 69.60 34.86 9.12
C GLY A 150 70.27 33.57 8.65
N ASN A 151 70.61 33.47 7.36
CA ASN A 151 71.34 32.31 6.83
C ASN A 151 72.74 32.22 7.43
N PHE A 152 73.42 33.36 7.59
CA PHE A 152 74.74 33.44 8.19
C PHE A 152 74.70 33.05 9.67
N LEU A 153 73.77 33.63 10.43
CA LEU A 153 73.57 33.27 11.85
C LEU A 153 73.25 31.78 12.00
N THR A 154 72.37 31.24 11.16
CA THR A 154 72.03 29.81 11.21
C THR A 154 73.28 28.95 11.03
N GLN A 155 74.13 29.25 10.04
CA GLN A 155 75.37 28.51 9.80
C GLN A 155 76.38 28.68 10.94
N ALA A 156 76.61 29.92 11.40
CA ALA A 156 77.58 30.24 12.45
C ALA A 156 77.20 29.61 13.79
N LEU A 157 75.91 29.63 14.15
CA LEU A 157 75.39 29.00 15.37
C LEU A 157 75.40 27.48 15.25
N THR A 158 75.03 26.91 14.08
CA THR A 158 75.04 25.45 13.88
C THR A 158 76.42 24.83 14.11
N GLN A 159 77.49 25.51 13.70
CA GLN A 159 78.87 25.07 13.94
C GLN A 159 79.28 25.08 15.43
N ARG A 160 78.56 25.84 16.27
CA ARG A 160 78.85 26.04 17.69
C ARG A 160 77.86 25.32 18.62
N LEU A 161 76.81 24.70 18.08
CA LEU A 161 75.90 23.84 18.82
C LEU A 161 76.65 22.63 19.38
N GLY A 162 76.42 22.34 20.66
CA GLY A 162 77.08 21.26 21.38
C GLY A 162 78.51 21.57 21.85
N ARG A 163 79.11 22.68 21.41
CA ARG A 163 80.42 23.17 21.91
C ARG A 163 80.25 24.34 22.86
N ILE A 164 79.65 25.43 22.36
CA ILE A 164 79.39 26.66 23.12
C ILE A 164 77.90 26.74 23.48
N ILE A 165 77.04 26.49 22.49
CA ILE A 165 75.59 26.59 22.66
C ILE A 165 75.03 25.24 23.09
N SER A 166 74.53 25.18 24.32
CA SER A 166 73.83 24.02 24.88
C SER A 166 72.36 24.02 24.44
N GLY A 167 72.13 23.77 23.16
CA GLY A 167 70.81 23.74 22.54
C GLY A 167 70.73 22.86 21.30
N HIS A 168 69.51 22.65 20.81
CA HIS A 168 69.22 21.90 19.60
C HIS A 168 68.38 22.74 18.64
N ILE A 169 68.73 22.71 17.35
CA ILE A 169 67.89 23.27 16.28
C ILE A 169 66.75 22.28 16.00
N ASP A 170 65.53 22.82 15.89
CA ASP A 170 64.39 22.04 15.43
C ASP A 170 64.57 21.65 13.95
N LEU A 171 64.48 20.35 13.66
CA LEU A 171 64.61 19.83 12.30
C LEU A 171 63.47 20.31 11.39
N ASP A 172 62.27 20.48 11.97
CA ASP A 172 61.09 20.93 11.25
C ASP A 172 61.09 22.46 11.08
N ASN A 173 61.71 23.18 12.02
CA ASN A 173 61.83 24.64 12.00
C ASN A 173 63.27 25.11 12.30
N ARG A 174 64.11 25.13 11.26
CA ARG A 174 65.52 25.58 11.33
C ARG A 174 65.71 27.01 11.88
N GLY A 175 64.64 27.78 12.02
CA GLY A 175 64.65 29.12 12.58
C GLY A 175 64.60 29.19 14.11
N VAL A 176 64.53 28.06 14.83
CA VAL A 176 64.40 28.08 16.30
C VAL A 176 65.40 27.13 16.96
N ILE A 177 66.03 27.61 18.03
CA ILE A 177 66.93 26.86 18.89
C ILE A 177 66.26 26.70 20.25
N PHE A 178 66.25 25.47 20.76
CA PHE A 178 65.64 25.09 22.04
C PHE A 178 66.68 24.51 23.00
N THR A 179 66.47 24.70 24.31
CA THR A 179 67.16 23.90 25.33
C THR A 179 66.47 22.56 25.52
N GLU A 180 67.25 21.53 25.88
CA GLU A 180 66.70 20.23 26.23
C GLU A 180 65.71 20.33 27.41
N ALA A 181 66.02 21.18 28.40
CA ALA A 181 65.14 21.45 29.53
C ALA A 181 63.80 22.05 29.10
N PHE A 182 63.80 22.96 28.12
CA PHE A 182 62.58 23.57 27.58
C PHE A 182 61.72 22.53 26.85
N VAL A 183 62.33 21.70 26.00
CA VAL A 183 61.64 20.61 25.29
C VAL A 183 61.08 19.59 26.28
N ALA A 184 61.85 19.17 27.28
CA ALA A 184 61.40 18.24 28.32
C ALA A 184 60.21 18.80 29.12
N ARG A 185 60.25 20.09 29.48
CA ARG A 185 59.15 20.77 30.17
C ARG A 185 57.91 20.87 29.29
N HIS A 186 58.07 21.21 28.02
CA HIS A 186 56.96 21.23 27.04
C HIS A 186 56.35 19.85 26.88
N LYS A 187 57.16 18.81 26.68
CA LYS A 187 56.73 17.41 26.60
C LYS A 187 56.01 16.95 27.86
N ALA A 188 56.47 17.35 29.05
CA ALA A 188 55.80 17.05 30.31
C ALA A 188 54.41 17.73 30.39
N ARG A 189 54.30 19.01 30.00
CA ARG A 189 53.04 19.76 29.96
C ARG A 189 52.04 19.15 28.97
N ILE A 190 52.49 18.84 27.75
CA ILE A 190 51.68 18.19 26.70
C ILE A 190 51.19 16.83 27.20
N ARG A 191 52.09 15.99 27.71
CA ARG A 191 51.75 14.69 28.27
C ARG A 191 50.72 14.81 29.39
N GLY A 192 50.89 15.74 30.33
CA GLY A 192 49.97 15.97 31.43
C GLY A 192 48.59 16.40 30.96
N LEU A 193 48.53 17.38 30.05
CA LEU A 193 47.28 17.90 29.51
C LEU A 193 46.53 16.84 28.71
N PHE A 194 47.17 16.22 27.72
CA PHE A 194 46.51 15.25 26.84
C PHE A 194 46.16 13.94 27.54
N SER A 195 46.86 13.58 28.64
CA SER A 195 46.45 12.44 29.48
C SER A 195 45.13 12.72 30.24
N ALA A 196 44.78 13.99 30.49
CA ALA A 196 43.56 14.38 31.20
C ALA A 196 42.35 14.58 30.27
N ILE A 197 42.55 14.60 28.95
CA ILE A 197 41.48 14.79 27.99
C ILE A 197 40.66 13.49 27.88
N THR A 198 39.36 13.58 28.17
CA THR A 198 38.41 12.46 28.11
C THR A 198 37.37 12.59 27.00
N ARG A 199 37.39 13.70 26.27
CA ARG A 199 36.46 14.01 25.16
C ARG A 199 37.24 14.52 23.94
N PRO A 200 36.74 14.35 22.71
CA PRO A 200 37.34 14.93 21.52
C PRO A 200 37.56 16.43 21.71
N THR A 201 38.81 16.88 21.64
CA THR A 201 39.17 18.26 21.94
C THR A 201 40.02 18.82 20.80
N ALA A 202 39.64 20.00 20.30
CA ALA A 202 40.39 20.69 19.24
C ALA A 202 41.77 21.12 19.75
N VAL A 203 42.82 20.71 19.05
CA VAL A 203 44.21 20.97 19.45
C VAL A 203 44.50 22.47 19.43
N ASN A 204 43.96 23.21 18.46
CA ASN A 204 44.14 24.66 18.37
C ASN A 204 43.59 25.43 19.57
N SER A 205 42.49 24.97 20.17
CA SER A 205 41.97 25.58 21.40
C SER A 205 42.96 25.44 22.57
N LEU A 206 43.75 24.36 22.59
CA LEU A 206 44.76 24.09 23.61
C LEU A 206 46.04 24.89 23.35
N ILE A 207 46.42 25.07 22.08
CA ILE A 207 47.55 25.94 21.68
C ILE A 207 47.32 27.35 22.25
N SER A 208 46.19 27.96 21.91
CA SER A 208 45.87 29.33 22.33
C SER A 208 45.71 29.46 23.85
N LYS A 209 45.11 28.45 24.50
CA LYS A 209 44.84 28.49 25.95
C LYS A 209 46.10 28.33 26.80
N TYR A 210 47.04 27.48 26.39
CA TYR A 210 48.22 27.14 27.19
C TYR A 210 49.51 27.74 26.65
N GLY A 211 49.45 28.49 25.54
CA GLY A 211 50.61 29.12 24.91
C GLY A 211 51.64 28.09 24.43
N PHE A 212 51.17 26.97 23.87
CA PHE A 212 52.08 25.98 23.29
C PHE A 212 52.62 26.48 21.95
N GLN A 213 53.84 26.09 21.64
CA GLN A 213 54.39 26.28 20.31
C GLN A 213 53.83 25.21 19.38
N GLU A 214 53.21 25.65 18.30
CA GLU A 214 52.45 24.77 17.40
C GLU A 214 53.29 23.64 16.80
N GLN A 215 54.45 23.97 16.23
CA GLN A 215 55.37 23.01 15.62
C GLN A 215 55.84 21.94 16.63
N LEU A 216 56.32 22.38 17.80
CA LEU A 216 56.79 21.50 18.87
C LEU A 216 55.65 20.67 19.47
N LEU A 217 54.43 21.24 19.57
CA LEU A 217 53.27 20.52 20.08
C LEU A 217 52.92 19.34 19.17
N TYR A 218 52.82 19.56 17.85
CA TYR A 218 52.44 18.50 16.92
C TYR A 218 53.48 17.39 16.87
N SER A 219 54.78 17.71 16.83
CA SER A 219 55.84 16.71 16.82
C SER A 219 55.86 15.87 18.10
N VAL A 220 55.76 16.52 19.27
CA VAL A 220 55.73 15.82 20.56
C VAL A 220 54.44 15.03 20.76
N LEU A 221 53.29 15.56 20.33
CA LEU A 221 52.01 14.86 20.43
C LEU A 221 52.02 13.59 19.57
N GLU A 222 52.52 13.69 18.33
CA GLU A 222 52.68 12.55 17.43
C GLU A 222 53.64 11.51 18.00
N GLU A 223 54.78 11.93 18.55
CA GLU A 223 55.72 11.03 19.25
C GLU A 223 55.05 10.31 20.43
N LEU A 224 54.30 11.03 21.27
CA LEU A 224 53.64 10.47 22.45
C LEU A 224 52.48 9.53 22.10
N VAL A 225 51.79 9.76 20.99
CA VAL A 225 50.75 8.87 20.46
C VAL A 225 51.36 7.62 19.84
N ASN A 226 52.37 7.79 18.98
CA ASN A 226 53.05 6.68 18.29
C ASN A 226 53.81 5.76 19.27
N SER A 227 54.39 6.33 20.33
CA SER A 227 55.00 5.55 21.43
C SER A 227 53.98 4.86 22.35
N GLY A 228 52.69 5.16 22.20
CA GLY A 228 51.61 4.61 23.03
C GLY A 228 51.53 5.20 24.44
N ARG A 229 52.32 6.24 24.77
CA ARG A 229 52.23 6.92 26.07
C ARG A 229 50.95 7.72 26.21
N LEU A 230 50.45 8.31 25.12
CA LEU A 230 49.12 8.91 25.04
C LEU A 230 48.19 7.95 24.31
N ARG A 231 47.10 7.58 24.99
CA ARG A 231 46.07 6.68 24.47
C ARG A 231 45.01 7.51 23.75
N GLY A 232 45.19 7.66 22.45
CA GLY A 232 44.27 8.39 21.58
C GLY A 232 44.83 8.55 20.18
N THR A 233 44.05 9.18 19.32
CA THR A 233 44.43 9.46 17.93
C THR A 233 44.22 10.92 17.60
N VAL A 234 45.12 11.51 16.82
CA VAL A 234 44.95 12.86 16.28
C VAL A 234 44.31 12.75 14.90
N VAL A 235 43.14 13.37 14.73
CA VAL A 235 42.39 13.42 13.47
C VAL A 235 42.48 14.85 12.92
N GLY A 236 42.62 15.01 11.61
CA GLY A 236 42.67 16.35 10.97
C GLY A 236 44.07 16.90 10.66
N GLY A 237 45.12 16.11 10.86
CA GLY A 237 46.51 16.47 10.49
C GLY A 237 47.17 17.48 11.44
N ARG A 238 48.23 18.16 10.97
CA ARG A 238 48.96 19.24 11.68
C ARG A 238 48.40 20.63 11.30
N GLN A 239 47.08 20.80 11.38
CA GLN A 239 46.39 22.02 10.96
C GLN A 239 45.31 22.44 11.96
N ASP A 240 44.64 23.56 11.70
CA ASP A 240 43.58 24.14 12.55
C ASP A 240 42.40 23.19 12.84
N LYS A 241 42.21 22.17 11.99
CA LYS A 241 41.19 21.13 12.13
C LYS A 241 41.64 19.92 12.98
N ALA A 242 42.81 19.98 13.60
CA ALA A 242 43.33 18.89 14.42
C ALA A 242 42.48 18.70 15.69
N VAL A 243 41.97 17.49 15.88
CA VAL A 243 41.20 17.07 17.05
C VAL A 243 41.88 15.85 17.66
N PHE A 244 42.19 15.92 18.95
CA PHE A 244 42.65 14.76 19.70
C PHE A 244 41.44 13.98 20.21
N VAL A 245 41.33 12.71 19.81
CA VAL A 245 40.30 11.78 20.23
C VAL A 245 40.91 10.77 21.20
N PRO A 246 40.62 10.85 22.51
CA PRO A 246 41.15 9.92 23.50
C PRO A 246 40.58 8.51 23.33
N ASP A 247 41.38 7.47 23.54
CA ASP A 247 40.92 6.06 23.46
C ASP A 247 39.79 5.78 24.45
N ILE A 248 39.81 6.43 25.63
CA ILE A 248 38.75 6.27 26.64
C ILE A 248 37.39 6.70 26.09
N TYR A 249 37.35 7.75 25.27
CA TYR A 249 36.11 8.21 24.63
C TYR A 249 35.61 7.17 23.63
N SER A 250 36.47 6.71 22.71
CA SER A 250 36.12 5.70 21.71
C SER A 250 35.72 4.36 22.33
N ARG A 251 36.39 3.96 23.42
CA ARG A 251 36.02 2.77 24.21
C ARG A 251 34.68 2.94 24.90
N THR A 252 34.40 4.11 25.48
CA THR A 252 33.12 4.38 26.15
C THR A 252 31.98 4.36 25.14
N GLN A 253 32.14 5.00 23.98
CA GLN A 253 31.18 4.93 22.87
C GLN A 253 30.95 3.48 22.44
N SER A 254 32.02 2.73 22.16
CA SER A 254 31.92 1.34 21.70
C SER A 254 31.25 0.45 22.76
N THR A 255 31.63 0.60 24.02
CA THR A 255 31.07 -0.18 25.14
C THR A 255 29.60 0.13 25.34
N TRP A 256 29.21 1.40 25.24
CA TRP A 256 27.80 1.80 25.29
C TRP A 256 27.02 1.16 24.14
N VAL A 257 27.53 1.25 22.90
CA VAL A 257 26.85 0.68 21.72
C VAL A 257 26.72 -0.84 21.86
N ASP A 258 27.78 -1.53 22.27
CA ASP A 258 27.78 -2.99 22.46
C ASP A 258 26.83 -3.41 23.59
N SER A 259 26.80 -2.65 24.70
CA SER A 259 25.93 -2.95 25.85
C SER A 259 24.46 -2.66 25.53
N PHE A 260 24.17 -1.53 24.90
CA PHE A 260 22.82 -1.14 24.50
C PHE A 260 22.25 -2.15 23.50
N PHE A 261 23.01 -2.50 22.46
CA PHE A 261 22.56 -3.47 21.48
C PHE A 261 22.36 -4.86 22.09
N ARG A 262 23.25 -5.31 22.99
CA ARG A 262 23.11 -6.60 23.67
C ARG A 262 21.88 -6.65 24.58
N GLN A 263 21.56 -5.54 25.26
CA GLN A 263 20.45 -5.47 26.20
C GLN A 263 19.10 -5.33 25.50
N ASN A 264 19.03 -4.49 24.47
CA ASN A 264 17.77 -4.06 23.87
C ASN A 264 17.50 -4.70 22.49
N GLY A 265 18.53 -5.21 21.80
CA GLY A 265 18.38 -5.83 20.48
C GLY A 265 18.23 -4.86 19.31
N TYR A 266 18.31 -3.55 19.53
CA TYR A 266 18.23 -2.53 18.48
C TYR A 266 19.22 -1.37 18.73
N LEU A 267 19.45 -0.51 17.73
CA LEU A 267 20.25 0.71 17.83
C LEU A 267 19.61 1.86 17.04
N GLU A 268 19.32 2.96 17.73
CA GLU A 268 18.85 4.21 17.12
C GLU A 268 20.01 4.98 16.47
N PHE A 269 19.83 5.45 15.23
CA PHE A 269 20.86 6.23 14.55
C PHE A 269 21.08 7.60 15.21
N ASP A 270 20.04 8.19 15.79
CA ASP A 270 20.16 9.44 16.54
C ASP A 270 20.94 9.26 17.84
N ALA A 271 20.77 8.14 18.55
CA ALA A 271 21.57 7.84 19.74
C ALA A 271 23.07 7.75 19.42
N LEU A 272 23.44 7.15 18.28
CA LEU A 272 24.81 7.10 17.81
C LEU A 272 25.33 8.49 17.43
N SER A 273 24.49 9.31 16.80
CA SER A 273 24.82 10.69 16.45
C SER A 273 25.10 11.53 17.70
N ARG A 274 24.25 11.43 18.73
CA ARG A 274 24.43 12.08 20.05
C ARG A 274 25.70 11.61 20.78
N LEU A 275 26.12 10.36 20.56
CA LEU A 275 27.38 9.86 21.10
C LEU A 275 28.60 10.45 20.39
N GLY A 276 28.45 11.09 19.24
CA GLY A 276 29.53 11.64 18.41
C GLY A 276 29.99 10.71 17.28
N ILE A 277 29.12 9.80 16.84
CA ILE A 277 29.35 8.93 15.67
C ILE A 277 28.49 9.46 14.52
N PRO A 278 29.04 10.28 13.60
CA PRO A 278 28.24 10.96 12.57
C PRO A 278 27.69 10.01 11.50
N ASP A 279 28.41 8.94 11.16
CA ASP A 279 27.95 7.92 10.21
C ASP A 279 27.60 6.62 10.96
N ALA A 280 26.41 6.62 11.57
CA ALA A 280 25.90 5.51 12.37
C ALA A 280 25.85 4.20 11.56
N VAL A 281 25.38 4.25 10.31
CA VAL A 281 25.18 3.06 9.46
C VAL A 281 26.51 2.39 9.13
N SER A 282 27.50 3.15 8.66
CA SER A 282 28.82 2.58 8.35
C SER A 282 29.54 2.10 9.60
N TYR A 283 29.39 2.80 10.72
CA TYR A 283 29.94 2.38 12.01
C TYR A 283 29.38 1.01 12.43
N ILE A 284 28.06 0.84 12.40
CA ILE A 284 27.38 -0.41 12.76
C ILE A 284 27.80 -1.54 11.82
N LYS A 285 27.80 -1.32 10.50
CA LYS A 285 28.24 -2.32 9.51
C LYS A 285 29.69 -2.77 9.71
N LYS A 286 30.58 -1.85 10.12
CA LYS A 286 31.99 -2.16 10.39
C LYS A 286 32.15 -2.91 11.72
N ARG A 287 31.35 -2.58 12.73
CA ARG A 287 31.39 -3.17 14.08
C ARG A 287 30.80 -4.60 14.09
N TYR A 288 29.65 -4.80 13.45
CA TYR A 288 28.86 -6.04 13.50
C TYR A 288 28.84 -6.79 12.16
N LYS A 289 30.01 -7.08 11.59
CA LYS A 289 30.12 -7.70 10.25
C LYS A 289 29.48 -9.09 10.14
N THR A 290 29.43 -9.83 11.25
CA THR A 290 28.94 -11.21 11.30
C THR A 290 27.49 -11.32 11.73
N THR A 291 26.92 -10.24 12.28
CA THR A 291 25.56 -10.24 12.82
C THR A 291 24.58 -9.82 11.74
N GLN A 292 23.51 -10.60 11.53
CA GLN A 292 22.42 -10.18 10.66
C GLN A 292 21.62 -9.07 11.36
N LEU A 293 21.61 -7.89 10.74
CA LEU A 293 20.92 -6.70 11.22
C LEU A 293 20.02 -6.19 10.09
N LEU A 294 18.79 -5.86 10.44
CA LEU A 294 17.88 -5.16 9.53
C LEU A 294 18.02 -3.66 9.77
N PHE A 295 18.42 -2.93 8.72
CA PHE A 295 18.53 -1.47 8.76
C PHE A 295 17.17 -0.87 8.35
N LEU A 296 16.56 -0.14 9.27
CA LEU A 296 15.32 0.61 9.07
C LEU A 296 15.67 2.07 8.74
N LYS A 297 14.71 2.99 8.83
CA LYS A 297 14.90 4.42 8.51
C LYS A 297 15.58 5.15 9.68
N ALA A 298 15.10 4.98 10.91
CA ALA A 298 15.64 5.67 12.09
C ALA A 298 16.53 4.80 13.00
N ALA A 299 16.47 3.47 12.84
CA ALA A 299 17.21 2.53 13.67
C ALA A 299 17.65 1.29 12.89
N CYS A 300 18.48 0.45 13.50
CA CYS A 300 18.65 -0.94 13.08
C CYS A 300 18.20 -1.90 14.18
N VAL A 301 17.68 -3.05 13.76
CA VAL A 301 17.18 -4.09 14.66
C VAL A 301 17.94 -5.39 14.42
N GLY A 302 18.22 -6.12 15.50
CA GLY A 302 18.84 -7.43 15.46
C GLY A 302 17.84 -8.52 15.11
N GLN A 303 18.35 -9.67 14.68
CA GLN A 303 17.52 -10.81 14.28
C GLN A 303 16.53 -11.25 15.36
N GLY A 304 16.89 -11.17 16.65
CA GLY A 304 15.98 -11.56 17.73
C GLY A 304 14.67 -10.77 17.78
N LEU A 305 14.68 -9.47 17.43
CA LEU A 305 13.44 -8.68 17.35
C LEU A 305 12.64 -9.04 16.08
N VAL A 306 13.33 -9.34 14.98
CA VAL A 306 12.70 -9.84 13.75
C VAL A 306 12.00 -11.17 14.00
N ASP A 307 12.68 -12.11 14.68
CA ASP A 307 12.14 -13.43 15.03
C ASP A 307 10.94 -13.31 15.97
N GLN A 308 10.97 -12.35 16.91
CA GLN A 308 9.85 -12.10 17.82
C GLN A 308 8.61 -11.61 17.06
N VAL A 309 8.78 -10.65 16.13
CA VAL A 309 7.66 -10.19 15.28
C VAL A 309 7.18 -11.31 14.35
N GLU A 310 8.10 -12.07 13.76
CA GLU A 310 7.78 -13.23 12.91
C GLU A 310 6.95 -14.27 13.67
N ALA A 311 7.34 -14.61 14.90
CA ALA A 311 6.62 -15.54 15.75
C ALA A 311 5.22 -15.03 16.13
N SER A 312 5.08 -13.75 16.50
CA SER A 312 3.78 -13.16 16.83
C SER A 312 2.84 -13.09 15.63
N VAL A 313 3.38 -12.83 14.44
CA VAL A 313 2.59 -12.87 13.20
C VAL A 313 2.21 -14.30 12.82
N GLU A 314 3.14 -15.26 12.92
CA GLU A 314 2.85 -16.68 12.69
C GLU A 314 1.76 -17.19 13.65
N GLU A 315 1.85 -16.81 14.93
CA GLU A 315 0.84 -17.12 15.94
C GLU A 315 -0.53 -16.57 15.52
N ALA A 316 -0.62 -15.28 15.14
CA ALA A 316 -1.87 -14.64 14.71
C ALA A 316 -2.47 -15.30 13.45
N ILE A 317 -1.62 -15.71 12.49
CA ILE A 317 -2.06 -16.44 11.31
C ILE A 317 -2.60 -17.83 11.68
N SER A 318 -1.89 -18.54 12.56
CA SER A 318 -2.23 -19.91 12.97
C SER A 318 -3.50 -20.00 13.84
N SER A 319 -3.70 -19.02 14.73
CA SER A 319 -4.88 -18.92 15.59
C SER A 319 -6.10 -18.40 14.81
N GLY A 320 -5.86 -17.64 13.73
CA GLY A 320 -6.91 -16.92 13.01
C GLY A 320 -7.31 -15.63 13.69
N THR A 321 -6.36 -14.93 14.32
CA THR A 321 -6.59 -13.64 14.97
C THR A 321 -5.89 -12.51 14.20
N TRP A 322 -5.80 -11.32 14.81
CA TRP A 322 -4.99 -10.20 14.39
C TRP A 322 -3.88 -9.95 15.42
N VAL A 323 -2.84 -9.21 15.04
CA VAL A 323 -1.80 -8.74 15.94
C VAL A 323 -1.34 -7.35 15.51
N ASP A 324 -1.29 -6.42 16.46
CA ASP A 324 -0.56 -5.16 16.29
C ASP A 324 0.87 -5.37 16.75
N ILE A 325 1.83 -5.10 15.85
CA ILE A 325 3.25 -5.24 16.19
C ILE A 325 3.77 -4.04 16.99
N ALA A 326 3.11 -2.89 16.97
CA ALA A 326 3.60 -1.67 17.61
C ALA A 326 3.91 -1.86 19.12
N PRO A 327 3.10 -2.57 19.93
CA PRO A 327 3.41 -2.85 21.32
C PRO A 327 4.60 -3.79 21.54
N LEU A 328 4.97 -4.60 20.54
CA LEU A 328 6.14 -5.48 20.58
C LEU A 328 7.44 -4.72 20.28
N LEU A 329 7.31 -3.56 19.65
CA LEU A 329 8.43 -2.76 19.19
C LEU A 329 8.84 -1.72 20.25
N PRO A 330 10.14 -1.40 20.34
CA PRO A 330 10.59 -0.26 21.11
C PRO A 330 9.89 1.02 20.65
N THR A 331 9.46 1.86 21.60
CA THR A 331 8.77 3.15 21.33
C THR A 331 9.61 4.14 20.52
N SER A 332 10.91 3.91 20.39
CA SER A 332 11.83 4.67 19.55
C SER A 332 11.69 4.37 18.05
N LEU A 333 11.06 3.25 17.66
CA LEU A 333 10.81 2.91 16.26
C LEU A 333 9.60 3.67 15.75
N SER A 334 9.74 4.33 14.60
CA SER A 334 8.63 5.02 13.96
C SER A 334 7.66 4.04 13.30
N VAL A 335 6.45 4.51 12.96
CA VAL A 335 5.47 3.72 12.19
C VAL A 335 6.07 3.24 10.86
N GLU A 336 6.88 4.08 10.20
CA GLU A 336 7.61 3.68 8.99
C GLU A 336 8.64 2.57 9.25
N ASP A 337 9.33 2.60 10.39
CA ASP A 337 10.27 1.54 10.76
C ASP A 337 9.53 0.22 11.01
N ALA A 338 8.36 0.28 11.67
CA ALA A 338 7.47 -0.85 11.88
C ALA A 338 6.99 -1.44 10.54
N ALA A 339 6.58 -0.58 9.59
CA ALA A 339 6.16 -0.97 8.25
C ALA A 339 7.27 -1.71 7.48
N ILE A 340 8.51 -1.19 7.52
CA ILE A 340 9.66 -1.82 6.84
C ILE A 340 9.98 -3.18 7.48
N LEU A 341 9.96 -3.26 8.81
CA LEU A 341 10.17 -4.51 9.54
C LEU A 341 9.10 -5.53 9.16
N LEU A 342 7.84 -5.12 9.17
CA LEU A 342 6.71 -5.97 8.84
C LEU A 342 6.76 -6.44 7.39
N GLN A 343 7.11 -5.57 6.45
CA GLN A 343 7.30 -5.94 5.04
C GLN A 343 8.39 -7.02 4.88
N GLN A 344 9.46 -6.93 5.67
CA GLN A 344 10.53 -7.94 5.64
C GLN A 344 10.06 -9.28 6.20
N VAL A 345 9.29 -9.28 7.29
CA VAL A 345 8.68 -10.49 7.87
C VAL A 345 7.65 -11.10 6.91
N MET A 346 6.79 -10.29 6.28
CA MET A 346 5.74 -10.75 5.34
C MET A 346 6.32 -11.42 4.08
N ARG A 347 7.55 -11.07 3.68
CA ARG A 347 8.24 -11.76 2.58
C ARG A 347 8.45 -13.25 2.87
N ALA A 348 8.66 -13.63 4.14
CA ALA A 348 8.76 -15.04 4.54
C ALA A 348 7.42 -15.78 4.36
N PHE A 349 6.30 -15.12 4.67
CA PHE A 349 4.94 -15.71 4.62
C PHE A 349 4.26 -15.65 3.24
N SER A 350 4.82 -14.92 2.27
CA SER A 350 4.26 -14.71 0.92
C SER A 350 3.86 -15.97 0.14
N LYS A 351 4.27 -17.17 0.59
CA LYS A 351 3.94 -18.46 -0.03
C LYS A 351 2.83 -19.25 0.65
N GLN A 352 2.41 -18.91 1.86
CA GLN A 352 1.66 -19.86 2.71
C GLN A 352 0.34 -19.33 3.29
N ALA A 353 0.14 -18.02 3.42
CA ALA A 353 -1.11 -17.49 3.97
C ALA A 353 -1.48 -16.14 3.37
N SER A 354 -2.78 -15.97 3.10
CA SER A 354 -3.45 -14.70 2.82
C SER A 354 -3.54 -13.91 4.13
N THR A 355 -2.68 -12.91 4.26
CA THR A 355 -2.75 -11.90 5.31
C THR A 355 -2.97 -10.53 4.70
N VAL A 356 -3.62 -9.65 5.46
CA VAL A 356 -3.79 -8.24 5.10
C VAL A 356 -3.13 -7.41 6.19
N VAL A 357 -2.37 -6.40 5.79
CA VAL A 357 -1.74 -5.44 6.69
C VAL A 357 -2.59 -4.17 6.70
N PHE A 358 -2.93 -3.70 7.89
CA PHE A 358 -3.67 -2.46 8.15
C PHE A 358 -2.81 -1.51 9.00
N SER A 359 -2.99 -0.21 8.80
CA SER A 359 -2.31 0.87 9.55
C SER A 359 -0.79 0.72 9.63
N ASP A 360 -0.18 0.06 8.65
CA ASP A 360 1.24 -0.32 8.56
C ASP A 360 1.83 -1.17 9.70
N THR A 361 1.10 -1.40 10.80
CA THR A 361 1.56 -2.17 11.98
C THR A 361 0.68 -3.39 12.31
N VAL A 362 -0.56 -3.44 11.84
CA VAL A 362 -1.52 -4.48 12.23
C VAL A 362 -1.59 -5.55 11.15
N VAL A 363 -1.28 -6.79 11.51
CA VAL A 363 -1.45 -7.95 10.64
C VAL A 363 -2.73 -8.68 10.99
N VAL A 364 -3.55 -8.93 9.97
CA VAL A 364 -4.83 -9.63 10.11
C VAL A 364 -4.82 -10.88 9.26
N SER A 365 -5.18 -12.01 9.86
CA SER A 365 -5.40 -13.26 9.15
C SER A 365 -6.70 -13.21 8.32
N GLU A 366 -6.73 -13.84 7.14
CA GLU A 366 -7.96 -13.94 6.35
C GLU A 366 -9.10 -14.65 7.12
N LYS A 367 -8.75 -15.59 8.00
CA LYS A 367 -9.71 -16.25 8.89
C LYS A 367 -10.41 -15.23 9.81
N PHE A 368 -9.66 -14.31 10.41
CA PHE A 368 -10.25 -13.25 11.23
C PHE A 368 -11.16 -12.32 10.41
N ILE A 369 -10.78 -11.97 9.18
CA ILE A 369 -11.63 -11.14 8.29
C ILE A 369 -12.95 -11.87 7.97
N ASN A 370 -12.88 -13.17 7.72
CA ASN A 370 -14.07 -14.00 7.49
C ASN A 370 -14.93 -14.10 8.75
N ASP A 371 -14.32 -14.31 9.92
CA ASP A 371 -15.04 -14.35 11.21
C ASP A 371 -15.74 -13.01 11.48
N CYS A 372 -15.07 -11.87 11.23
CA CYS A 372 -15.68 -10.54 11.29
C CYS A 372 -16.84 -10.39 10.31
N THR A 373 -16.73 -10.93 9.09
CA THR A 373 -17.83 -10.94 8.11
C THR A 373 -19.02 -11.76 8.60
N GLU A 374 -18.78 -12.90 9.26
CA GLU A 374 -19.81 -13.75 9.86
C GLU A 374 -20.52 -13.09 11.05
N LEU A 375 -19.87 -12.19 11.81
CA LEU A 375 -20.53 -11.43 12.89
C LEU A 375 -21.72 -10.61 12.37
N PHE A 376 -21.64 -10.11 11.14
CA PHE A 376 -22.72 -9.36 10.52
C PHE A 376 -23.80 -10.26 9.91
N ARG A 377 -23.59 -11.58 9.81
CA ARG A 377 -24.51 -12.50 9.13
C ARG A 377 -25.90 -12.51 9.78
N GLU A 378 -25.97 -12.54 11.11
CA GLU A 378 -27.26 -12.48 11.81
C GLU A 378 -27.93 -11.11 11.61
N LEU A 379 -27.18 -10.01 11.68
CA LEU A 379 -27.69 -8.67 11.39
C LEU A 379 -28.17 -8.53 9.94
N MET A 380 -27.45 -9.10 8.97
CA MET A 380 -27.84 -9.15 7.57
C MET A 380 -29.15 -9.91 7.39
N HIS A 381 -29.30 -11.08 8.04
CA HIS A 381 -30.54 -11.84 8.01
C HIS A 381 -31.70 -11.07 8.65
N GLN A 382 -31.50 -10.48 9.84
CA GLN A 382 -32.52 -9.69 10.52
C GLN A 382 -32.91 -8.44 9.72
N LYS A 383 -31.93 -7.74 9.11
CA LYS A 383 -32.17 -6.56 8.27
C LYS A 383 -32.90 -6.95 6.98
N ALA A 384 -32.45 -8.01 6.30
CA ALA A 384 -33.12 -8.54 5.11
C ALA A 384 -34.57 -8.99 5.41
N GLU A 385 -34.82 -9.67 6.53
CA GLU A 385 -36.17 -10.06 6.95
C GLU A 385 -37.05 -8.84 7.29
N LYS A 386 -36.51 -7.85 8.00
CA LYS A 386 -37.22 -6.60 8.34
C LYS A 386 -37.54 -5.78 7.09
N GLU A 387 -36.58 -5.62 6.19
CA GLU A 387 -36.77 -4.90 4.93
C GLU A 387 -37.76 -5.63 4.02
N MET A 388 -37.73 -6.97 3.98
CA MET A 388 -38.71 -7.76 3.23
C MET A 388 -40.14 -7.68 3.80
N LYS A 389 -40.28 -7.57 5.13
CA LYS A 389 -41.59 -7.32 5.78
C LYS A 389 -42.12 -5.91 5.52
N ASN A 390 -41.23 -4.92 5.41
CA ASN A 390 -41.60 -3.51 5.29
C ASN A 390 -41.70 -3.03 3.83
N ASN A 391 -40.98 -3.64 2.88
CA ASN A 391 -40.87 -3.17 1.50
C ASN A 391 -40.40 -4.29 0.53
N PRO A 392 -41.23 -5.29 0.20
CA PRO A 392 -40.85 -6.41 -0.69
C PRO A 392 -40.54 -5.99 -2.15
N VAL A 393 -40.78 -4.73 -2.53
CA VAL A 393 -40.79 -4.26 -3.92
C VAL A 393 -39.57 -3.39 -4.30
N HIS A 394 -38.61 -3.15 -3.39
CA HIS A 394 -37.53 -2.15 -3.65
C HIS A 394 -36.09 -2.66 -3.65
N LEU A 395 -35.83 -3.96 -3.48
CA LEU A 395 -34.49 -4.49 -3.20
C LEU A 395 -33.86 -5.35 -4.31
N ILE A 396 -34.55 -5.57 -5.43
CA ILE A 396 -34.05 -6.37 -6.55
C ILE A 396 -34.25 -5.58 -7.83
N THR A 397 -33.14 -5.21 -8.49
CA THR A 397 -33.20 -4.48 -9.77
C THR A 397 -33.39 -5.46 -10.94
N GLU A 398 -34.00 -5.02 -12.06
CA GLU A 398 -34.18 -5.84 -13.28
C GLU A 398 -32.89 -6.50 -13.78
N GLU A 399 -31.72 -5.90 -13.50
CA GLU A 399 -30.42 -6.45 -13.89
C GLU A 399 -30.00 -7.64 -13.01
N ASP A 400 -30.39 -7.66 -11.74
CA ASP A 400 -30.14 -8.78 -10.82
C ASP A 400 -30.95 -10.02 -11.23
N LEU A 401 -32.19 -9.83 -11.74
CA LEU A 401 -33.03 -10.90 -12.28
C LEU A 401 -32.48 -11.49 -13.59
N LYS A 402 -31.85 -10.65 -14.43
CA LYS A 402 -31.23 -11.08 -15.71
C LYS A 402 -29.93 -11.86 -15.54
N GLN A 403 -29.18 -11.66 -14.46
CA GLN A 403 -27.99 -12.47 -14.15
C GLN A 403 -28.35 -13.86 -13.57
N ILE A 404 -29.52 -13.98 -12.94
CA ILE A 404 -30.04 -15.25 -12.40
C ILE A 404 -30.42 -16.22 -13.53
N SER A 405 -30.96 -15.74 -14.64
CA SER A 405 -31.32 -16.59 -15.80
C SER A 405 -30.11 -17.07 -16.62
N THR A 406 -28.98 -16.37 -16.57
CA THR A 406 -27.75 -16.74 -17.29
C THR A 406 -26.89 -17.78 -16.53
N LEU A 407 -27.07 -17.92 -15.20
CA LEU A 407 -26.39 -18.93 -14.38
C LEU A 407 -27.16 -20.26 -14.27
N GLU A 408 -28.49 -20.24 -14.41
CA GLU A 408 -29.33 -21.45 -14.36
C GLU A 408 -29.34 -22.25 -15.69
N SER A 409 -28.96 -21.64 -16.82
CA SER A 409 -28.91 -22.31 -18.14
C SER A 409 -27.59 -23.06 -18.43
N VAL A 410 -26.58 -22.93 -17.59
CA VAL A 410 -25.24 -23.55 -17.78
C VAL A 410 -25.01 -24.77 -16.89
N SER A 411 -25.92 -25.08 -15.95
CA SER A 411 -25.67 -26.02 -14.85
C SER A 411 -26.42 -27.37 -14.88
N THR A 412 -27.18 -27.70 -15.93
CA THR A 412 -27.93 -28.99 -16.01
C THR A 412 -27.66 -29.83 -17.27
N SER A 413 -26.52 -29.63 -17.93
CA SER A 413 -26.07 -30.41 -19.09
C SER A 413 -24.69 -31.05 -18.89
N LYS A 414 -24.48 -31.83 -17.81
CA LYS A 414 -23.29 -32.69 -17.66
C LYS A 414 -23.60 -33.99 -16.90
N LYS A 415 -23.99 -34.99 -17.71
CA LYS A 415 -23.40 -36.33 -17.81
C LYS A 415 -23.54 -37.28 -16.62
N ASP A 416 -24.52 -38.18 -16.81
CA ASP A 416 -24.72 -39.42 -16.09
C ASP A 416 -23.48 -40.33 -16.01
N LYS A 417 -23.38 -40.92 -14.83
CA LYS A 417 -22.57 -42.03 -14.40
C LYS A 417 -22.91 -43.29 -15.21
N LYS A 418 -21.88 -43.89 -15.81
CA LYS A 418 -21.48 -45.30 -15.58
C LYS A 418 -22.63 -46.32 -15.44
N ASP A 419 -23.04 -46.90 -16.56
CA ASP A 419 -23.47 -48.30 -16.80
C ASP A 419 -24.06 -48.30 -18.23
N GLU A 420 -23.49 -48.94 -19.23
CA GLU A 420 -23.95 -50.25 -19.68
C GLU A 420 -22.97 -50.73 -20.78
N ARG A 421 -21.83 -51.31 -20.39
CA ARG A 421 -20.81 -51.82 -21.31
C ARG A 421 -21.06 -53.30 -21.56
N ARG A 422 -22.03 -53.66 -22.41
CA ARG A 422 -22.11 -54.93 -23.19
C ARG A 422 -23.50 -55.12 -23.81
N ARG A 423 -23.62 -55.01 -25.13
CA ARG A 423 -24.08 -56.10 -26.04
C ARG A 423 -24.29 -55.61 -27.48
N LYS A 424 -23.60 -56.32 -28.38
CA LYS A 424 -23.92 -56.62 -29.79
C LYS A 424 -23.92 -55.41 -30.74
N ALA A 425 -22.85 -55.21 -31.53
CA ALA A 425 -22.53 -55.94 -32.77
C ALA A 425 -23.59 -55.75 -33.86
N THR A 426 -23.10 -55.39 -35.06
CA THR A 426 -23.82 -55.42 -36.36
C THR A 426 -24.75 -54.20 -36.49
N GLU A 427 -24.66 -53.22 -37.39
CA GLU A 427 -24.17 -52.96 -38.75
C GLU A 427 -24.07 -51.41 -38.81
N GLY A 428 -23.27 -50.70 -39.60
CA GLY A 428 -22.70 -50.94 -40.91
C GLY A 428 -22.72 -49.58 -41.66
N SER A 429 -21.64 -49.28 -42.39
CA SER A 429 -21.48 -48.16 -43.33
C SER A 429 -21.32 -46.77 -42.71
N GLY A 430 -20.18 -46.07 -42.76
CA GLY A 430 -19.28 -45.73 -43.88
C GLY A 430 -19.02 -44.21 -43.69
N SER A 431 -17.85 -43.59 -43.83
CA SER A 431 -16.69 -43.78 -44.67
C SER A 431 -15.55 -42.90 -44.13
N MET A 432 -14.33 -43.44 -44.17
CA MET A 432 -13.01 -42.83 -44.50
C MET A 432 -12.76 -41.32 -44.24
N ARG A 433 -11.58 -40.84 -43.81
CA ARG A 433 -10.24 -41.43 -43.64
C ARG A 433 -9.34 -40.35 -43.02
N GLY A 434 -8.42 -40.80 -42.16
CA GLY A 434 -7.05 -40.26 -42.01
C GLY A 434 -6.89 -38.96 -41.21
N GLY A 435 -6.00 -38.85 -40.23
CA GLY A 435 -4.99 -39.78 -39.72
C GLY A 435 -3.98 -39.01 -38.86
N GLY A 436 -3.45 -39.67 -37.82
CA GLY A 436 -2.17 -39.39 -37.12
C GLY A 436 -2.09 -38.06 -36.36
N GLY A 437 -2.01 -37.99 -35.04
CA GLY A 437 -1.41 -38.91 -34.08
C GLY A 437 0.09 -38.59 -33.94
N GLY A 438 0.46 -37.79 -32.92
CA GLY A 438 1.85 -37.45 -32.62
C GLY A 438 1.96 -36.49 -31.42
N ASN A 439 1.90 -37.07 -30.22
CA ASN A 439 2.07 -36.42 -28.92
C ASN A 439 3.41 -35.67 -28.79
N ALA A 440 3.41 -34.46 -28.20
CA ALA A 440 4.34 -34.07 -27.14
C ALA A 440 4.05 -32.63 -26.63
N ARG A 441 3.40 -32.60 -25.46
CA ARG A 441 3.48 -31.63 -24.35
C ARG A 441 4.05 -30.21 -24.56
N GLU A 442 3.14 -29.27 -24.31
CA GLU A 442 3.19 -28.21 -23.29
C GLU A 442 4.19 -27.04 -23.41
N TYR A 443 3.65 -25.96 -23.95
CA TYR A 443 3.69 -24.55 -23.52
C TYR A 443 5.04 -23.91 -23.15
N LYS A 444 5.63 -23.25 -24.16
CA LYS A 444 6.42 -22.01 -24.01
C LYS A 444 5.47 -20.81 -23.99
N ILE A 445 5.58 -19.92 -23.01
CA ILE A 445 5.46 -18.48 -23.27
C ILE A 445 6.71 -17.80 -22.73
N LYS A 446 7.51 -17.35 -23.69
CA LYS A 446 8.67 -16.48 -23.53
C LYS A 446 8.21 -15.08 -23.96
N LYS A 447 8.71 -14.08 -23.22
CA LYS A 447 9.25 -12.79 -23.72
C LYS A 447 8.32 -11.55 -23.82
N VAL A 448 8.70 -10.55 -23.01
CA VAL A 448 9.35 -9.27 -23.40
C VAL A 448 8.49 -8.00 -23.60
N LYS A 449 8.89 -6.96 -22.82
CA LYS A 449 8.80 -5.50 -23.04
C LYS A 449 7.37 -4.91 -23.04
N LYS A 450 7.09 -3.73 -22.47
CA LYS A 450 7.80 -2.44 -22.58
C LYS A 450 7.07 -1.41 -21.67
N LYS A 451 7.79 -0.41 -21.14
CA LYS A 451 7.40 1.02 -20.88
C LYS A 451 6.01 1.31 -20.27
N GLY A 452 5.83 2.10 -19.21
CA GLY A 452 6.70 3.05 -18.53
C GLY A 452 5.87 3.83 -17.49
N ARG A 453 6.55 4.26 -16.41
CA ARG A 453 6.12 5.23 -15.40
C ARG A 453 5.82 6.60 -16.04
N LYS A 454 4.96 7.41 -15.42
CA LYS A 454 5.35 8.55 -14.55
C LYS A 454 4.18 9.56 -14.36
N ASP A 455 3.84 9.77 -13.08
CA ASP A 455 3.44 10.95 -12.29
C ASP A 455 2.71 12.14 -12.97
N ASP A 456 1.65 12.65 -12.34
CA ASP A 456 1.68 14.00 -11.74
C ASP A 456 0.54 14.25 -10.73
N ASP A 457 0.87 15.07 -9.73
CA ASP A 457 0.13 15.52 -8.55
C ASP A 457 -0.90 16.65 -8.81
N SER A 458 -1.71 16.89 -7.77
CA SER A 458 -2.32 18.16 -7.31
C SER A 458 -3.53 18.78 -8.02
N ASP A 459 -4.61 18.81 -7.22
CA ASP A 459 -5.39 19.98 -6.78
C ASP A 459 -6.26 20.81 -7.72
N ASP A 460 -7.54 20.74 -7.33
CA ASP A 460 -8.48 21.83 -7.10
C ASP A 460 -9.46 22.31 -8.18
N GLU A 461 -10.63 22.64 -7.64
CA GLU A 461 -11.64 23.57 -8.17
C GLU A 461 -12.54 23.11 -9.33
N SER A 462 -13.75 22.72 -8.88
CA SER A 462 -15.04 23.26 -9.30
C SER A 462 -15.58 23.04 -10.73
N GLN A 463 -16.75 22.39 -10.73
CA GLN A 463 -17.87 22.57 -11.64
C GLN A 463 -17.66 22.30 -13.14
N SER A 464 -18.05 21.10 -13.58
CA SER A 464 -19.01 21.01 -14.69
C SER A 464 -19.70 19.64 -14.76
N SER A 465 -21.01 19.76 -14.91
CA SER A 465 -22.03 18.75 -15.15
C SER A 465 -21.68 17.70 -16.23
N HIS A 466 -21.67 16.42 -15.85
CA HIS A 466 -22.11 15.34 -16.72
C HIS A 466 -22.93 14.30 -15.94
N THR A 467 -24.22 14.26 -16.28
CA THR A 467 -25.27 13.39 -15.76
C THR A 467 -25.10 11.96 -16.29
N GLY A 468 -24.28 11.16 -15.60
CA GLY A 468 -24.23 9.71 -15.75
C GLY A 468 -24.97 9.04 -14.59
N LYS A 469 -26.12 8.40 -14.87
CA LYS A 469 -26.94 7.65 -13.92
C LYS A 469 -26.08 6.62 -13.15
N LYS A 470 -25.68 6.93 -11.91
CA LYS A 470 -25.08 5.97 -10.98
C LYS A 470 -26.19 5.07 -10.45
N LYS A 471 -26.04 3.76 -10.66
CA LYS A 471 -26.89 2.70 -10.08
C LYS A 471 -26.90 2.83 -8.56
N PRO A 472 -28.03 2.64 -7.88
CA PRO A 472 -28.06 2.56 -6.43
C PRO A 472 -27.41 1.22 -6.04
N GLU A 473 -26.17 1.24 -5.54
CA GLU A 473 -25.62 0.10 -4.81
C GLU A 473 -26.43 -0.04 -3.51
N ILE A 474 -27.03 -1.21 -3.31
CA ILE A 474 -27.74 -1.54 -2.07
C ILE A 474 -26.70 -1.60 -0.96
N SER A 475 -26.72 -0.60 -0.09
CA SER A 475 -25.82 -0.51 1.06
C SER A 475 -26.39 -1.30 2.23
N PHE A 476 -25.62 -2.25 2.76
CA PHE A 476 -25.98 -2.98 3.97
C PHE A 476 -25.99 -2.06 5.18
N MET A 477 -24.90 -1.32 5.41
CA MET A 477 -24.71 -0.39 6.53
C MET A 477 -23.74 0.70 6.11
N PHE A 478 -23.81 1.88 6.73
CA PHE A 478 -22.79 2.92 6.52
C PHE A 478 -21.49 2.55 7.25
N GLN A 479 -20.36 3.12 6.82
CA GLN A 479 -19.06 2.87 7.45
C GLN A 479 -19.10 3.08 8.97
N ASP A 480 -19.67 4.20 9.43
CA ASP A 480 -19.81 4.53 10.85
C ASP A 480 -20.57 3.45 11.64
N GLU A 481 -21.61 2.85 11.04
CA GLU A 481 -22.39 1.80 11.70
C GLU A 481 -21.62 0.47 11.76
N ILE A 482 -20.77 0.19 10.76
CA ILE A 482 -19.87 -0.97 10.73
C ILE A 482 -18.79 -0.79 11.80
N GLU A 483 -18.19 0.40 11.89
CA GLU A 483 -17.21 0.75 12.92
C GLU A 483 -17.79 0.59 14.33
N ASP A 484 -18.98 1.14 14.59
CA ASP A 484 -19.68 1.01 15.87
C ASP A 484 -19.99 -0.45 16.23
N PHE A 485 -20.28 -1.30 15.24
CA PHE A 485 -20.52 -2.71 15.47
C PHE A 485 -19.22 -3.48 15.74
N LEU A 486 -18.15 -3.19 14.99
CA LEU A 486 -16.84 -3.78 15.20
C LEU A 486 -16.26 -3.37 16.56
N ARG A 487 -16.39 -2.11 16.99
CA ARG A 487 -15.97 -1.62 18.32
C ARG A 487 -16.59 -2.40 19.49
N LYS A 488 -17.79 -2.96 19.31
CA LYS A 488 -18.48 -3.75 20.34
C LYS A 488 -18.00 -5.20 20.42
N HIS A 489 -17.48 -5.74 19.32
CA HIS A 489 -17.08 -7.16 19.21
C HIS A 489 -15.57 -7.36 19.28
N ILE A 490 -14.79 -6.41 18.77
CA ILE A 490 -13.33 -6.42 18.80
C ILE A 490 -12.89 -5.55 19.98
N GLN A 491 -12.49 -6.20 21.07
CA GLN A 491 -11.92 -5.52 22.24
C GLN A 491 -10.44 -5.19 21.98
N ASP A 492 -9.97 -4.07 22.54
CA ASP A 492 -8.57 -3.63 22.55
C ASP A 492 -7.92 -3.36 21.18
N ALA A 493 -8.72 -3.16 20.12
CA ALA A 493 -8.23 -2.77 18.79
C ALA A 493 -7.97 -1.24 18.67
N PRO A 494 -6.88 -0.80 18.01
CA PRO A 494 -6.66 0.60 17.67
C PRO A 494 -7.80 1.19 16.83
N GLU A 495 -8.16 2.46 17.04
CA GLU A 495 -9.27 3.09 16.31
C GLU A 495 -9.00 3.15 14.79
N GLU A 496 -7.77 3.47 14.40
CA GLU A 496 -7.34 3.51 12.99
C GLU A 496 -7.52 2.13 12.32
N PHE A 497 -7.19 1.05 13.04
CA PHE A 497 -7.40 -0.30 12.56
C PHE A 497 -8.88 -0.62 12.35
N ILE A 498 -9.76 -0.22 13.28
CA ILE A 498 -11.20 -0.46 13.14
C ILE A 498 -11.76 0.28 11.93
N SER A 499 -11.35 1.53 11.71
CA SER A 499 -11.81 2.33 10.56
C SER A 499 -11.34 1.73 9.23
N GLU A 500 -10.05 1.35 9.11
CA GLU A 500 -9.56 0.70 7.88
C GLU A 500 -10.19 -0.69 7.66
N LEU A 501 -10.41 -1.46 8.73
CA LEU A 501 -11.10 -2.75 8.65
C LEU A 501 -12.56 -2.58 8.21
N ALA A 502 -13.26 -1.55 8.73
CA ALA A 502 -14.62 -1.24 8.30
C ALA A 502 -14.65 -0.87 6.81
N GLU A 503 -13.75 -0.01 6.35
CA GLU A 503 -13.62 0.35 4.93
C GLU A 503 -13.37 -0.88 4.06
N TYR A 504 -12.49 -1.79 4.50
CA TYR A 504 -12.19 -3.04 3.81
C TYR A 504 -13.41 -3.97 3.74
N LEU A 505 -14.20 -4.04 4.81
CA LEU A 505 -15.37 -4.92 4.93
C LEU A 505 -16.61 -4.40 4.18
N ILE A 506 -16.75 -3.10 3.87
CA ILE A 506 -17.93 -2.55 3.18
C ILE A 506 -18.29 -3.34 1.90
N LYS A 507 -17.29 -3.59 1.03
CA LYS A 507 -17.53 -4.29 -0.25
C LYS A 507 -17.91 -5.76 -0.04
N PRO A 508 -17.17 -6.58 0.74
CA PRO A 508 -17.58 -7.93 1.11
C PRO A 508 -18.95 -7.99 1.78
N LEU A 509 -19.25 -7.08 2.71
CA LEU A 509 -20.53 -7.05 3.43
C LEU A 509 -21.69 -6.70 2.51
N ASN A 510 -21.56 -5.69 1.64
CA ASN A 510 -22.60 -5.34 0.67
C ASN A 510 -22.86 -6.49 -0.31
N LYS A 511 -21.80 -7.16 -0.78
CA LYS A 511 -21.93 -8.34 -1.65
C LYS A 511 -22.64 -9.49 -0.93
N THR A 512 -22.24 -9.80 0.30
CA THR A 512 -22.84 -10.88 1.10
C THR A 512 -24.28 -10.53 1.48
N TYR A 513 -24.57 -9.26 1.78
CA TYR A 513 -25.92 -8.78 2.06
C TYR A 513 -26.83 -8.94 0.85
N LEU A 514 -26.37 -8.62 -0.36
CA LEU A 514 -27.11 -8.90 -1.59
C LEU A 514 -27.41 -10.39 -1.76
N GLU A 515 -26.45 -11.27 -1.43
CA GLU A 515 -26.65 -12.72 -1.44
C GLU A 515 -27.63 -13.18 -0.35
N VAL A 516 -27.59 -12.60 0.85
CA VAL A 516 -28.52 -12.87 1.96
C VAL A 516 -29.92 -12.36 1.62
N VAL A 517 -30.08 -11.17 1.06
CA VAL A 517 -31.37 -10.62 0.60
C VAL A 517 -31.96 -11.52 -0.49
N ARG A 518 -31.14 -11.95 -1.47
CA ARG A 518 -31.55 -12.94 -2.49
C ARG A 518 -31.97 -14.27 -1.86
N SER A 519 -31.23 -14.77 -0.87
CA SER A 519 -31.54 -16.02 -0.16
C SER A 519 -32.80 -15.90 0.69
N VAL A 520 -32.96 -14.82 1.46
CA VAL A 520 -34.12 -14.55 2.31
C VAL A 520 -35.37 -14.39 1.45
N PHE A 521 -35.27 -13.64 0.34
CA PHE A 521 -36.32 -13.55 -0.68
C PHE A 521 -36.68 -14.90 -1.28
N MET A 522 -35.69 -15.74 -1.63
CA MET A 522 -35.94 -17.11 -2.12
C MET A 522 -36.56 -18.01 -1.04
N SER A 523 -36.18 -17.86 0.23
CA SER A 523 -36.65 -18.68 1.34
C SER A 523 -38.04 -18.30 1.85
N SER A 524 -38.41 -17.01 1.83
CA SER A 524 -39.75 -16.55 2.19
C SER A 524 -40.77 -16.89 1.10
N THR A 525 -40.35 -16.79 -0.17
CA THR A 525 -41.15 -17.28 -1.29
C THR A 525 -41.30 -18.81 -1.29
N THR A 526 -40.35 -19.57 -0.71
CA THR A 526 -40.46 -21.04 -0.59
C THR A 526 -41.02 -21.57 0.74
N SER A 527 -41.10 -20.77 1.81
CA SER A 527 -41.57 -21.23 3.14
C SER A 527 -42.98 -20.76 3.50
N ALA A 528 -43.52 -19.72 2.85
CA ALA A 528 -44.91 -19.29 3.03
C ALA A 528 -45.89 -19.93 2.03
N SER A 529 -45.38 -20.62 1.01
CA SER A 529 -46.19 -21.41 0.07
C SER A 529 -45.59 -22.81 -0.04
N GLY A 530 -46.08 -23.77 0.75
CA GLY A 530 -45.58 -25.15 0.81
C GLY A 530 -45.64 -25.93 -0.53
N THR A 531 -46.08 -25.28 -1.60
CA THR A 531 -46.24 -25.79 -2.96
C THR A 531 -46.01 -24.72 -4.05
N GLY A 532 -45.63 -23.47 -3.70
CA GLY A 532 -45.55 -22.34 -4.64
C GLY A 532 -44.13 -22.10 -5.17
N ARG A 533 -43.46 -23.19 -5.59
CA ARG A 533 -42.19 -23.12 -6.33
C ARG A 533 -42.35 -22.11 -7.45
N LYS A 534 -41.42 -21.16 -7.58
CA LYS A 534 -41.17 -20.34 -8.78
C LYS A 534 -41.74 -21.10 -9.99
N ARG A 535 -42.95 -20.73 -10.45
CA ARG A 535 -43.58 -21.42 -11.57
C ARG A 535 -42.61 -21.23 -12.71
N THR A 536 -41.95 -22.32 -13.12
CA THR A 536 -41.05 -22.21 -14.24
C THR A 536 -41.89 -21.75 -15.44
N ILE A 537 -41.30 -21.03 -16.38
CA ILE A 537 -42.00 -20.70 -17.63
C ILE A 537 -42.59 -21.96 -18.29
N LYS A 538 -41.99 -23.13 -18.03
CA LYS A 538 -42.50 -24.45 -18.42
C LYS A 538 -43.80 -24.83 -17.70
N ASP A 539 -43.89 -24.67 -16.37
CA ASP A 539 -45.12 -24.93 -15.61
C ASP A 539 -46.24 -23.98 -16.04
N LEU A 540 -45.91 -22.71 -16.23
CA LEU A 540 -46.80 -21.70 -16.79
C LEU A 540 -47.32 -22.11 -18.17
N GLN A 541 -46.42 -22.46 -19.09
CA GLN A 541 -46.77 -22.89 -20.45
C GLN A 541 -47.66 -24.13 -20.42
N GLU A 542 -47.45 -25.06 -19.49
CA GLU A 542 -48.29 -26.24 -19.34
C GLU A 542 -49.70 -25.89 -18.84
N GLU A 543 -49.83 -25.05 -17.81
CA GLU A 543 -51.12 -24.59 -17.30
C GLU A 543 -51.89 -23.77 -18.34
N VAL A 544 -51.23 -22.79 -18.99
CA VAL A 544 -51.81 -21.99 -20.08
C VAL A 544 -52.26 -22.89 -21.22
N SER A 545 -51.44 -23.87 -21.63
CA SER A 545 -51.82 -24.82 -22.68
C SER A 545 -53.02 -25.68 -22.28
N ASN A 546 -53.12 -26.11 -21.02
CA ASN A 546 -54.24 -26.93 -20.55
C ASN A 546 -55.54 -26.11 -20.54
N LEU A 547 -55.53 -24.88 -19.99
CA LEU A 547 -56.68 -23.99 -20.00
C LEU A 547 -57.09 -23.59 -21.43
N TYR A 548 -56.13 -23.31 -22.31
CA TYR A 548 -56.38 -23.00 -23.72
C TYR A 548 -57.12 -24.13 -24.44
N ASN A 549 -56.68 -25.38 -24.23
CA ASN A 549 -57.33 -26.54 -24.83
C ASN A 549 -58.73 -26.78 -24.25
N ASN A 550 -58.93 -26.53 -22.95
CA ASN A 550 -60.26 -26.59 -22.33
C ASN A 550 -61.22 -25.55 -22.95
N ILE A 551 -60.79 -24.30 -23.14
CA ILE A 551 -61.59 -23.24 -23.77
C ILE A 551 -62.07 -23.67 -25.16
N ARG A 552 -61.16 -24.20 -26.01
CA ARG A 552 -61.50 -24.70 -27.34
C ARG A 552 -62.50 -25.87 -27.30
N LEU A 553 -62.37 -26.79 -26.34
CA LEU A 553 -63.28 -27.92 -26.20
C LEU A 553 -64.66 -27.50 -25.67
N PHE A 554 -64.72 -26.53 -24.76
CA PHE A 554 -65.98 -25.94 -24.28
C PHE A 554 -66.69 -25.17 -25.39
N GLU A 555 -65.95 -24.40 -26.19
CA GLU A 555 -66.48 -23.71 -27.35
C GLU A 555 -67.16 -24.69 -28.34
N LYS A 556 -66.54 -25.84 -28.63
CA LYS A 556 -67.17 -26.90 -29.45
C LYS A 556 -68.48 -27.41 -28.83
N GLY A 557 -68.53 -27.60 -27.51
CA GLY A 557 -69.75 -28.07 -26.83
C GLY A 557 -70.88 -27.04 -26.78
N MET A 558 -70.54 -25.75 -26.78
CA MET A 558 -71.55 -24.69 -26.77
C MET A 558 -72.27 -24.51 -28.11
N LYS A 559 -71.64 -24.91 -29.22
CA LYS A 559 -72.21 -24.86 -30.58
C LYS A 559 -73.42 -25.81 -30.78
N PHE A 560 -73.74 -26.66 -29.80
CA PHE A 560 -74.94 -27.52 -29.82
C PHE A 560 -76.23 -26.82 -29.35
N PHE A 561 -76.13 -25.62 -28.76
CA PHE A 561 -77.26 -24.89 -28.20
C PHE A 561 -77.70 -23.73 -29.10
N ALA A 562 -78.95 -23.28 -28.96
CA ALA A 562 -79.47 -22.11 -29.66
C ALA A 562 -78.80 -20.80 -29.20
N ASP A 563 -78.82 -19.78 -30.05
CA ASP A 563 -78.10 -18.50 -29.89
C ASP A 563 -78.22 -17.86 -28.49
N ASP A 564 -79.42 -17.83 -27.91
CA ASP A 564 -79.66 -17.25 -26.57
C ASP A 564 -78.91 -18.01 -25.46
N THR A 565 -78.91 -19.34 -25.53
CA THR A 565 -78.22 -20.20 -24.57
C THR A 565 -76.73 -20.18 -24.82
N GLN A 566 -76.31 -20.19 -26.09
CA GLN A 566 -74.93 -20.05 -26.48
C GLN A 566 -74.34 -18.71 -25.97
N ALA A 567 -75.08 -17.61 -26.05
CA ALA A 567 -74.66 -16.31 -25.50
C ALA A 567 -74.47 -16.35 -23.98
N ALA A 568 -75.36 -17.03 -23.24
CA ALA A 568 -75.23 -17.20 -21.80
C ALA A 568 -74.01 -18.06 -21.43
N LEU A 569 -73.76 -19.14 -22.18
CA LEU A 569 -72.58 -20.00 -22.02
C LEU A 569 -71.29 -19.25 -22.38
N THR A 570 -71.28 -18.45 -23.44
CA THR A 570 -70.14 -17.60 -23.86
C THR A 570 -69.79 -16.61 -22.77
N LYS A 571 -70.79 -15.90 -22.24
CA LYS A 571 -70.58 -14.97 -21.14
C LYS A 571 -70.04 -15.66 -19.89
N HIS A 572 -70.45 -16.89 -19.62
CA HIS A 572 -69.95 -17.65 -18.48
C HIS A 572 -68.50 -18.10 -18.68
N LEU A 573 -68.16 -18.64 -19.85
CA LEU A 573 -66.81 -19.08 -20.18
C LEU A 573 -65.81 -17.91 -20.15
N LEU A 574 -66.20 -16.76 -20.71
CA LEU A 574 -65.40 -15.53 -20.67
C LEU A 574 -65.12 -15.04 -19.23
N LYS A 575 -66.08 -15.21 -18.32
CA LYS A 575 -65.97 -14.76 -16.92
C LYS A 575 -65.32 -15.77 -15.98
N SER A 576 -65.14 -17.01 -16.41
CA SER A 576 -64.55 -18.11 -15.62
C SER A 576 -63.19 -18.47 -16.19
N VAL A 577 -63.11 -19.54 -16.99
CA VAL A 577 -61.86 -20.12 -17.52
C VAL A 577 -61.04 -19.11 -18.33
N CYS A 578 -61.67 -18.23 -19.10
CA CYS A 578 -60.96 -17.18 -19.84
C CYS A 578 -60.39 -16.09 -18.90
N THR A 579 -61.09 -15.76 -17.82
CA THR A 579 -60.56 -14.87 -16.77
C THR A 579 -59.38 -15.53 -16.08
N ASP A 580 -59.45 -16.83 -15.79
CA ASP A 580 -58.41 -17.58 -15.09
C ASP A 580 -57.12 -17.64 -15.91
N ILE A 581 -57.19 -18.00 -17.19
CA ILE A 581 -56.01 -18.01 -18.08
C ILE A 581 -55.43 -16.61 -18.26
N THR A 582 -56.28 -15.58 -18.32
CA THR A 582 -55.82 -14.18 -18.39
C THR A 582 -55.11 -13.81 -17.10
N ASN A 583 -55.70 -14.10 -15.94
CA ASN A 583 -55.10 -13.83 -14.64
C ASN A 583 -53.76 -14.56 -14.45
N LEU A 584 -53.65 -15.78 -14.97
CA LEU A 584 -52.43 -16.58 -14.93
C LEU A 584 -51.29 -15.89 -15.70
N ILE A 585 -51.55 -15.39 -16.92
CA ILE A 585 -50.57 -14.62 -17.72
C ILE A 585 -50.23 -13.30 -17.02
N PHE A 586 -51.24 -12.58 -16.51
CA PHE A 586 -51.03 -11.34 -15.78
C PHE A 586 -50.21 -11.54 -14.49
N ASN A 587 -50.43 -12.63 -13.76
CA ASN A 587 -49.69 -12.95 -12.55
C ASN A 587 -48.22 -13.28 -12.85
N PHE A 588 -47.96 -13.94 -13.97
CA PHE A 588 -46.61 -14.22 -14.45
C PHE A 588 -45.84 -12.94 -14.73
N LEU A 589 -46.43 -12.00 -15.48
CA LEU A 589 -45.79 -10.72 -15.75
C LEU A 589 -45.71 -9.82 -14.51
N ALA A 590 -46.69 -9.94 -13.62
CA ALA A 590 -46.63 -9.28 -12.33
C ALA A 590 -45.47 -9.81 -11.47
N SER A 591 -45.00 -11.04 -11.69
CA SER A 591 -43.84 -11.59 -10.96
C SER A 591 -42.54 -10.85 -11.31
N ASP A 592 -42.36 -10.48 -12.59
CA ASP A 592 -41.23 -9.64 -13.04
C ASP A 592 -41.32 -8.21 -12.51
N LEU A 593 -42.53 -7.73 -12.21
CA LEU A 593 -42.81 -6.40 -11.66
C LEU A 593 -42.93 -6.36 -10.12
N MET A 594 -42.67 -7.48 -9.42
CA MET A 594 -42.89 -7.64 -7.98
C MET A 594 -44.33 -7.31 -7.51
N MET A 595 -45.32 -7.53 -8.38
CA MET A 595 -46.75 -7.33 -8.16
C MET A 595 -47.56 -8.65 -8.15
N ALA A 596 -46.91 -9.81 -8.23
CA ALA A 596 -47.58 -11.10 -8.26
C ALA A 596 -48.36 -11.38 -6.97
N VAL A 597 -49.48 -12.10 -7.11
CA VAL A 597 -50.34 -12.55 -6.02
C VAL A 597 -50.21 -14.07 -5.92
N ASP A 598 -50.21 -14.61 -4.70
CA ASP A 598 -50.08 -16.06 -4.44
C ASP A 598 -51.18 -16.88 -5.14
N ASP A 599 -52.39 -16.32 -5.18
CA ASP A 599 -53.53 -16.89 -5.89
C ASP A 599 -53.89 -16.04 -7.13
N PRO A 600 -53.62 -16.52 -8.37
CA PRO A 600 -54.04 -15.84 -9.60
C PRO A 600 -55.55 -15.57 -9.66
N ALA A 601 -56.39 -16.38 -9.00
CA ALA A 601 -57.84 -16.19 -9.00
C ALA A 601 -58.27 -14.89 -8.28
N ALA A 602 -57.44 -14.36 -7.38
CA ALA A 602 -57.69 -13.11 -6.67
C ALA A 602 -57.47 -11.85 -7.53
N ILE A 603 -56.88 -11.98 -8.72
CA ILE A 603 -56.60 -10.85 -9.61
C ILE A 603 -57.90 -10.31 -10.20
N THR A 604 -58.27 -9.11 -9.76
CA THR A 604 -59.45 -8.39 -10.24
C THR A 604 -59.16 -7.60 -11.52
N SER A 605 -60.23 -7.11 -12.18
CA SER A 605 -60.10 -6.22 -13.33
C SER A 605 -59.30 -4.96 -13.04
N GLU A 606 -59.32 -4.47 -11.79
CA GLU A 606 -58.56 -3.29 -11.36
C GLU A 606 -57.07 -3.59 -11.22
N ILE A 607 -56.74 -4.76 -10.67
CA ILE A 607 -55.35 -5.22 -10.53
C ILE A 607 -54.72 -5.41 -11.91
N ARG A 608 -55.45 -6.01 -12.87
CA ARG A 608 -54.98 -6.13 -14.27
C ARG A 608 -54.64 -4.77 -14.89
N LYS A 609 -55.49 -3.76 -14.69
CA LYS A 609 -55.22 -2.39 -15.19
C LYS A 609 -53.99 -1.75 -14.54
N LYS A 610 -53.73 -2.02 -13.25
CA LYS A 610 -52.51 -1.57 -12.58
C LYS A 610 -51.25 -2.22 -13.18
N ILE A 611 -51.29 -3.53 -13.43
CA ILE A 611 -50.20 -4.27 -14.08
C ILE A 611 -49.94 -3.71 -15.49
N LEU A 612 -50.98 -3.49 -16.30
CA LEU A 612 -50.86 -2.90 -17.65
C LEU A 612 -50.09 -1.57 -17.68
N SER A 613 -50.23 -0.74 -16.63
CA SER A 613 -49.55 0.57 -16.58
C SER A 613 -48.02 0.50 -16.41
N LYS A 614 -47.49 -0.67 -16.03
CA LYS A 614 -46.08 -0.91 -15.70
C LYS A 614 -45.33 -1.75 -16.74
N LEU A 615 -46.04 -2.27 -17.74
CA LEU A 615 -45.47 -3.14 -18.77
C LEU A 615 -44.86 -2.35 -19.94
N SER A 616 -43.96 -3.00 -20.68
CA SER A 616 -43.37 -2.47 -21.91
C SER A 616 -44.44 -2.20 -22.98
N GLU A 617 -44.20 -1.24 -23.89
CA GLU A 617 -45.21 -0.87 -24.90
C GLU A 617 -45.64 -2.05 -25.79
N GLU A 618 -44.72 -2.95 -26.14
CA GLU A 618 -45.03 -4.14 -26.97
C GLU A 618 -45.98 -5.12 -26.27
N THR A 619 -45.71 -5.46 -24.99
CA THR A 619 -46.54 -6.38 -24.19
C THR A 619 -47.87 -5.74 -23.78
N LYS A 620 -47.84 -4.45 -23.43
CA LYS A 620 -48.99 -3.66 -23.00
C LYS A 620 -50.07 -3.59 -24.07
N VAL A 621 -49.74 -3.44 -25.35
CA VAL A 621 -50.73 -3.42 -26.43
C VAL A 621 -51.48 -4.75 -26.53
N ALA A 622 -50.76 -5.88 -26.54
CA ALA A 622 -51.36 -7.20 -26.65
C ALA A 622 -52.23 -7.55 -25.42
N LEU A 623 -51.74 -7.27 -24.21
CA LEU A 623 -52.46 -7.57 -22.98
C LEU A 623 -53.66 -6.65 -22.72
N THR A 624 -53.62 -5.41 -23.22
CA THR A 624 -54.78 -4.51 -23.19
C THR A 624 -55.91 -5.07 -24.04
N LYS A 625 -55.60 -5.60 -25.24
CA LYS A 625 -56.58 -6.29 -26.10
C LYS A 625 -57.14 -7.53 -25.41
N LEU A 626 -56.28 -8.37 -24.82
CA LEU A 626 -56.71 -9.55 -24.05
C LEU A 626 -57.63 -9.16 -22.89
N HIS A 627 -57.27 -8.15 -22.10
CA HIS A 627 -58.10 -7.65 -21.00
C HIS A 627 -59.49 -7.21 -21.46
N ASN A 628 -59.57 -6.50 -22.59
CA ASN A 628 -60.84 -6.00 -23.13
C ASN A 628 -61.71 -7.14 -23.69
N SER A 629 -61.09 -8.15 -24.32
CA SER A 629 -61.79 -9.30 -24.89
C SER A 629 -62.59 -10.14 -23.89
N LEU A 630 -62.27 -10.05 -22.59
CA LEU A 630 -63.07 -10.68 -21.51
C LEU A 630 -64.49 -10.10 -21.38
N ASN A 631 -64.71 -8.88 -21.87
CA ASN A 631 -66.02 -8.22 -21.86
C ASN A 631 -66.73 -8.26 -23.22
N GLU A 632 -66.12 -8.89 -24.22
CA GLU A 632 -66.70 -9.05 -25.55
C GLU A 632 -67.73 -10.19 -25.58
N LYS A 633 -68.27 -10.49 -26.77
CA LYS A 633 -69.31 -11.51 -26.99
C LYS A 633 -68.81 -12.73 -27.76
N SER A 634 -67.52 -12.79 -28.07
CA SER A 634 -66.92 -13.77 -28.98
C SER A 634 -65.76 -14.49 -28.31
N ILE A 635 -65.79 -15.82 -28.31
CA ILE A 635 -64.67 -16.66 -27.84
C ILE A 635 -63.54 -16.65 -28.88
N GLU A 636 -63.88 -16.57 -30.16
CA GLU A 636 -62.91 -16.54 -31.26
C GLU A 636 -62.02 -15.29 -31.16
N ASP A 637 -62.62 -14.13 -30.86
CA ASP A 637 -61.89 -12.87 -30.64
C ASP A 637 -60.99 -12.94 -29.40
N PHE A 638 -61.50 -13.54 -28.31
CA PHE A 638 -60.71 -13.81 -27.11
C PHE A 638 -59.50 -14.72 -27.40
N ILE A 639 -59.67 -15.82 -28.13
CA ILE A 639 -58.58 -16.74 -28.49
C ILE A 639 -57.53 -16.03 -29.36
N SER A 640 -57.95 -15.18 -30.29
CA SER A 640 -57.04 -14.36 -31.12
C SER A 640 -56.22 -13.37 -30.29
N CYS A 641 -56.87 -12.69 -29.34
CA CYS A 641 -56.19 -11.80 -28.39
C CYS A 641 -55.26 -12.56 -27.44
N LEU A 642 -55.64 -13.77 -27.04
CA LEU A 642 -54.84 -14.64 -26.18
C LEU A 642 -53.61 -15.18 -26.90
N ASP A 643 -53.73 -15.62 -28.16
CA ASP A 643 -52.59 -16.04 -28.99
C ASP A 643 -51.59 -14.86 -29.15
N SER A 644 -52.10 -13.65 -29.42
CA SER A 644 -51.27 -12.44 -29.53
C SER A 644 -50.58 -12.07 -28.21
N ALA A 645 -51.28 -12.21 -27.08
CA ALA A 645 -50.72 -11.94 -25.76
C ALA A 645 -49.69 -13.00 -25.35
N ALA A 646 -49.94 -14.27 -25.65
CA ALA A 646 -49.00 -15.36 -25.38
C ALA A 646 -47.70 -15.19 -26.19
N GLU A 647 -47.80 -14.81 -27.47
CA GLU A 647 -46.65 -14.48 -28.31
C GLU A 647 -45.86 -13.29 -27.75
N ALA A 648 -46.54 -12.21 -27.36
CA ALA A 648 -45.90 -11.05 -26.74
C ALA A 648 -45.21 -11.36 -25.39
N CYS A 649 -45.63 -12.41 -24.70
CA CYS A 649 -45.10 -12.80 -23.39
C CYS A 649 -44.13 -14.02 -23.45
N ASP A 650 -43.71 -14.44 -24.64
CA ASP A 650 -42.87 -15.65 -24.86
C ASP A 650 -43.47 -16.95 -24.27
N ILE A 651 -44.80 -17.04 -24.24
CA ILE A 651 -45.54 -18.21 -23.75
C ILE A 651 -45.89 -19.11 -24.93
N MET A 652 -45.21 -20.25 -25.04
CA MET A 652 -45.52 -21.26 -26.05
C MET A 652 -46.81 -22.03 -25.69
N VAL A 653 -47.90 -21.73 -26.41
CA VAL A 653 -49.20 -22.42 -26.25
C VAL A 653 -49.26 -23.66 -27.14
N LYS A 654 -49.34 -24.85 -26.54
CA LYS A 654 -49.47 -26.12 -27.27
C LYS A 654 -50.94 -26.41 -27.58
N ARG A 655 -51.31 -26.25 -28.84
CA ARG A 655 -52.61 -26.68 -29.37
C ARG A 655 -52.68 -28.22 -29.33
N GLY A 656 -53.73 -28.76 -28.71
CA GLY A 656 -53.92 -30.20 -28.54
C GLY A 656 -54.12 -30.91 -29.88
N ASP A 657 -53.47 -32.06 -30.05
CA ASP A 657 -53.78 -33.00 -31.13
C ASP A 657 -55.03 -33.82 -30.79
N LYS A 658 -55.58 -34.57 -31.76
CA LYS A 658 -56.75 -35.44 -31.53
C LYS A 658 -56.55 -36.41 -30.35
N LYS A 659 -55.30 -36.81 -30.07
CA LYS A 659 -54.94 -37.69 -28.95
C LYS A 659 -55.09 -36.96 -27.60
N ARG A 660 -54.57 -35.74 -27.49
CA ARG A 660 -54.68 -34.90 -26.29
C ARG A 660 -56.11 -34.44 -26.06
N GLU A 661 -56.88 -34.13 -27.10
CA GLU A 661 -58.33 -33.85 -26.97
C GLU A 661 -59.07 -35.04 -26.32
N ARG A 662 -58.82 -36.28 -26.78
CA ARG A 662 -59.41 -37.50 -26.18
C ARG A 662 -58.99 -37.68 -24.71
N GLN A 663 -57.74 -37.38 -24.39
CA GLN A 663 -57.23 -37.45 -23.01
C GLN A 663 -57.91 -36.42 -22.10
N ILE A 664 -58.03 -35.16 -22.54
CA ILE A 664 -58.69 -34.09 -21.79
C ILE A 664 -60.18 -34.43 -21.59
N LEU A 665 -60.87 -34.92 -22.63
CA LEU A 665 -62.26 -35.39 -22.53
C LEU A 665 -62.41 -36.50 -21.49
N PHE A 666 -61.47 -37.45 -21.44
CA PHE A 666 -61.47 -38.53 -20.45
C PHE A 666 -61.25 -38.00 -19.03
N GLN A 667 -60.24 -37.14 -18.83
CA GLN A 667 -59.92 -36.53 -17.54
C GLN A 667 -61.08 -35.68 -17.00
N HIS A 668 -61.72 -34.89 -17.87
CA HIS A 668 -62.88 -34.09 -17.51
C HIS A 668 -64.06 -34.95 -17.03
N ARG A 669 -64.37 -36.05 -17.74
CA ARG A 669 -65.42 -36.99 -17.30
C ARG A 669 -65.10 -37.62 -15.95
N GLN A 670 -63.84 -38.02 -15.75
CA GLN A 670 -63.41 -38.61 -14.48
C GLN A 670 -63.54 -37.61 -13.33
N ALA A 671 -63.06 -36.38 -13.51
CA ALA A 671 -63.13 -35.33 -12.50
C ALA A 671 -64.58 -35.00 -12.12
N LEU A 672 -65.47 -34.84 -13.11
CA LEU A 672 -66.89 -34.59 -12.85
C LEU A 672 -67.59 -35.79 -12.17
N ALA A 673 -67.25 -37.03 -12.58
CA ALA A 673 -67.81 -38.22 -11.95
C ALA A 673 -67.33 -38.41 -10.50
N GLU A 674 -66.09 -38.05 -10.20
CA GLU A 674 -65.54 -38.03 -8.84
C GLU A 674 -66.22 -36.95 -7.98
N GLN A 675 -66.40 -35.74 -8.51
CA GLN A 675 -67.17 -34.68 -7.84
C GLN A 675 -68.63 -35.12 -7.58
N LEU A 676 -69.28 -35.77 -8.54
CA LEU A 676 -70.67 -36.23 -8.42
C LEU A 676 -70.84 -37.30 -7.33
N LYS A 677 -69.84 -38.17 -7.11
CA LYS A 677 -69.87 -39.18 -6.04
C LYS A 677 -69.98 -38.52 -4.66
N VAL A 678 -69.16 -37.50 -4.41
CA VAL A 678 -69.02 -36.85 -3.10
C VAL A 678 -70.08 -35.77 -2.85
N THR A 679 -70.64 -35.18 -3.92
CA THR A 679 -71.61 -34.07 -3.79
C THR A 679 -72.92 -34.53 -3.16
N GLU A 680 -73.39 -33.82 -2.13
CA GLU A 680 -74.71 -34.03 -1.51
C GLU A 680 -75.74 -32.94 -1.86
N ASP A 681 -75.30 -31.80 -2.39
CA ASP A 681 -76.19 -30.70 -2.78
C ASP A 681 -77.04 -31.09 -4.01
N PRO A 682 -78.39 -31.10 -3.92
CA PRO A 682 -79.25 -31.45 -5.02
C PRO A 682 -79.04 -30.60 -6.29
N ALA A 683 -78.74 -29.30 -6.14
CA ALA A 683 -78.52 -28.43 -7.30
C ALA A 683 -77.22 -28.80 -8.04
N LEU A 684 -76.13 -29.05 -7.30
CA LEU A 684 -74.86 -29.48 -7.88
C LEU A 684 -74.94 -30.93 -8.43
N ILE A 685 -75.69 -31.84 -7.80
CA ILE A 685 -75.96 -33.18 -8.33
C ILE A 685 -76.63 -33.09 -9.71
N LEU A 686 -77.68 -32.28 -9.82
CA LEU A 686 -78.39 -32.07 -11.10
C LEU A 686 -77.45 -31.46 -12.15
N HIS A 687 -76.66 -30.46 -11.76
CA HIS A 687 -75.72 -29.78 -12.65
C HIS A 687 -74.67 -30.74 -13.22
N LEU A 688 -73.94 -31.45 -12.35
CA LEU A 688 -72.89 -32.38 -12.74
C LEU A 688 -73.45 -33.54 -13.58
N THR A 689 -74.62 -34.07 -13.20
CA THR A 689 -75.29 -35.15 -13.96
C THR A 689 -75.68 -34.68 -15.36
N SER A 690 -76.25 -33.48 -15.49
CA SER A 690 -76.65 -32.91 -16.78
C SER A 690 -75.45 -32.68 -17.71
N VAL A 691 -74.35 -32.14 -17.18
CA VAL A 691 -73.11 -31.91 -17.95
C VAL A 691 -72.46 -33.24 -18.35
N LEU A 692 -72.47 -34.24 -17.47
CA LEU A 692 -71.93 -35.57 -17.79
C LEU A 692 -72.77 -36.30 -18.85
N LEU A 693 -74.10 -36.28 -18.75
CA LEU A 693 -74.99 -36.86 -19.77
C LEU A 693 -74.84 -36.14 -21.12
N PHE A 694 -74.66 -34.83 -21.10
CA PHE A 694 -74.32 -34.07 -22.30
C PHE A 694 -73.00 -34.57 -22.89
N GLN A 695 -71.95 -34.72 -22.08
CA GLN A 695 -70.66 -35.18 -22.55
C GLN A 695 -70.67 -36.63 -23.04
N PHE A 696 -71.51 -37.50 -22.46
CA PHE A 696 -71.69 -38.87 -22.94
C PHE A 696 -72.43 -38.95 -24.29
N SER A 697 -73.39 -38.05 -24.53
CA SER A 697 -74.18 -38.05 -25.77
C SER A 697 -73.54 -37.31 -26.93
N THR A 698 -72.76 -36.25 -26.67
CA THR A 698 -72.16 -35.40 -27.71
C THR A 698 -70.65 -35.55 -27.87
N HIS A 699 -69.99 -36.29 -26.97
CA HIS A 699 -68.53 -36.38 -26.86
C HIS A 699 -67.83 -35.01 -26.76
N SER A 700 -68.55 -33.99 -26.29
CA SER A 700 -68.08 -32.61 -26.18
C SER A 700 -68.15 -32.13 -24.73
N MET A 701 -67.18 -31.30 -24.33
CA MET A 701 -67.16 -30.72 -22.98
C MET A 701 -68.11 -29.54 -22.91
N LEU A 702 -68.73 -29.32 -21.74
CA LEU A 702 -69.59 -28.17 -21.51
C LEU A 702 -69.27 -27.53 -20.17
N HIS A 703 -68.99 -26.23 -20.18
CA HIS A 703 -68.83 -25.41 -18.98
C HIS A 703 -70.02 -24.46 -18.89
N ALA A 704 -70.95 -24.75 -17.97
CA ALA A 704 -72.23 -24.06 -17.91
C ALA A 704 -72.49 -23.50 -16.50
N PRO A 705 -73.13 -22.33 -16.38
CA PRO A 705 -73.64 -21.88 -15.09
C PRO A 705 -74.92 -22.66 -14.73
N GLY A 706 -75.26 -22.75 -13.44
CA GLY A 706 -76.47 -23.45 -12.97
C GLY A 706 -77.78 -23.00 -13.65
N ARG A 707 -77.85 -21.75 -14.12
CA ARG A 707 -79.01 -21.19 -14.84
C ARG A 707 -79.26 -21.80 -16.23
N CYS A 708 -78.25 -22.45 -16.82
CA CYS A 708 -78.34 -23.10 -18.13
C CYS A 708 -78.73 -24.58 -18.04
N VAL A 709 -78.83 -25.15 -16.82
CA VAL A 709 -79.18 -26.56 -16.60
C VAL A 709 -80.53 -26.94 -17.22
N PRO A 710 -81.61 -26.13 -17.12
CA PRO A 710 -82.88 -26.42 -17.80
C PRO A 710 -82.75 -26.62 -19.31
N GLN A 711 -81.90 -25.81 -19.96
CA GLN A 711 -81.64 -25.85 -21.39
C GLN A 711 -80.81 -27.09 -21.77
N ILE A 712 -79.87 -27.50 -20.91
CA ILE A 712 -79.12 -28.75 -21.05
C ILE A 712 -80.06 -29.95 -20.97
N ILE A 713 -80.95 -29.98 -19.98
CA ILE A 713 -81.95 -31.06 -19.81
C ILE A 713 -82.88 -31.10 -21.03
N ALA A 714 -83.36 -29.95 -21.50
CA ALA A 714 -84.20 -29.86 -22.70
C ALA A 714 -83.49 -30.39 -23.96
N PHE A 715 -82.19 -30.09 -24.12
CA PHE A 715 -81.37 -30.64 -25.21
C PHE A 715 -81.24 -32.17 -25.11
N LEU A 716 -81.06 -32.69 -23.89
CA LEU A 716 -80.92 -34.13 -23.64
C LEU A 716 -82.18 -34.93 -23.95
N ASN A 717 -83.38 -34.33 -24.00
CA ASN A 717 -84.63 -35.02 -24.33
C ASN A 717 -84.55 -35.89 -25.61
N SER A 718 -83.75 -35.47 -26.59
CA SER A 718 -83.54 -36.20 -27.86
C SER A 718 -82.37 -37.21 -27.86
N LYS A 719 -81.63 -37.32 -26.76
CA LYS A 719 -80.34 -38.03 -26.66
C LYS A 719 -80.28 -39.10 -25.58
N ILE A 720 -81.19 -39.07 -24.61
CA ILE A 720 -81.28 -40.07 -23.53
C ILE A 720 -82.65 -40.74 -23.53
N PRO A 721 -82.79 -41.94 -22.95
CA PRO A 721 -84.08 -42.61 -22.78
C PRO A 721 -85.12 -41.73 -22.06
N GLU A 722 -86.39 -41.84 -22.47
CA GLU A 722 -87.50 -41.01 -21.99
C GLU A 722 -87.70 -41.11 -20.47
N ASP A 723 -87.48 -42.30 -19.90
CA ASP A 723 -87.52 -42.55 -18.45
C ASP A 723 -86.44 -41.76 -17.69
N GLN A 724 -85.24 -41.67 -18.26
CA GLN A 724 -84.13 -40.90 -17.67
C GLN A 724 -84.38 -39.39 -17.78
N HIS A 725 -84.91 -38.94 -18.93
CA HIS A 725 -85.28 -37.54 -19.12
C HIS A 725 -86.41 -37.12 -18.16
N ALA A 726 -87.46 -37.93 -18.02
CA ALA A 726 -88.55 -37.68 -17.09
C ALA A 726 -88.04 -37.58 -15.64
N LEU A 727 -87.09 -38.43 -15.26
CA LEU A 727 -86.44 -38.39 -13.95
C LEU A 727 -85.66 -37.07 -13.73
N LEU A 728 -84.87 -36.62 -14.72
CA LEU A 728 -84.17 -35.33 -14.66
C LEU A 728 -85.13 -34.14 -14.54
N VAL A 729 -86.20 -34.12 -15.31
CA VAL A 729 -87.21 -33.06 -15.28
C VAL A 729 -87.92 -33.02 -13.92
N LYS A 730 -88.28 -34.18 -13.36
CA LYS A 730 -88.86 -34.28 -12.02
C LYS A 730 -87.89 -33.71 -10.97
N TYR A 731 -86.63 -34.11 -11.03
CA TYR A 731 -85.61 -33.65 -10.09
C TYR A 731 -85.32 -32.15 -10.22
N GLN A 732 -85.25 -31.63 -11.46
CA GLN A 732 -85.17 -30.20 -11.74
C GLN A 732 -86.32 -29.43 -11.08
N GLY A 733 -87.56 -29.90 -11.22
CA GLY A 733 -88.72 -29.28 -10.60
C GLY A 733 -88.61 -29.19 -9.07
N LEU A 734 -88.09 -30.24 -8.43
CA LEU A 734 -87.86 -30.26 -6.98
C LEU A 734 -86.71 -29.33 -6.56
N VAL A 735 -85.59 -29.30 -7.31
CA VAL A 735 -84.47 -28.38 -7.05
C VAL A 735 -84.92 -26.92 -7.17
N VAL A 736 -85.72 -26.59 -8.19
CA VAL A 736 -86.28 -25.24 -8.35
C VAL A 736 -87.20 -24.88 -7.18
N LYS A 737 -88.07 -25.79 -6.74
CA LYS A 737 -88.90 -25.59 -5.53
C LYS A 737 -88.04 -25.33 -4.29
N GLN A 738 -86.95 -26.09 -4.10
CA GLN A 738 -86.03 -25.89 -2.99
C GLN A 738 -85.34 -24.52 -3.05
N LEU A 739 -84.78 -24.12 -4.19
CA LEU A 739 -84.10 -22.81 -4.36
C LEU A 739 -85.05 -21.63 -4.16
N VAL A 740 -86.30 -21.74 -4.62
CA VAL A 740 -87.34 -20.72 -4.40
C VAL A 740 -87.74 -20.65 -2.92
N SER A 741 -87.82 -21.78 -2.21
CA SER A 741 -88.10 -21.79 -0.77
C SER A 741 -86.97 -21.18 0.07
N GLN A 742 -85.71 -21.40 -0.31
CA GLN A 742 -84.54 -20.83 0.38
C GLN A 742 -84.45 -19.32 0.18
N SER A 743 -84.70 -18.83 -1.04
CA SER A 743 -84.67 -17.39 -1.33
C SER A 743 -85.76 -16.62 -0.57
N LYS A 744 -86.93 -17.21 -0.31
CA LYS A 744 -87.97 -16.62 0.56
C LYS A 744 -87.54 -16.51 2.03
N LYS A 745 -86.84 -17.50 2.58
CA LYS A 745 -86.35 -17.48 3.98
C LYS A 745 -85.27 -16.40 4.23
N THR A 746 -84.46 -16.05 3.24
CA THR A 746 -83.46 -14.97 3.36
C THR A 746 -84.01 -13.55 3.13
N GLY A 747 -85.25 -13.40 2.66
CA GLY A 747 -85.83 -12.11 2.25
C GLY A 747 -86.88 -11.52 3.19
N GLN A 748 -87.35 -12.27 4.20
CA GLN A 748 -88.33 -11.79 5.19
C GLN A 748 -87.64 -11.50 6.52
N GLY A 749 -87.42 -10.21 6.80
CA GLY A 749 -87.00 -9.75 8.12
C GLY A 749 -88.09 -10.00 9.17
N ASP A 750 -87.63 -10.29 10.38
CA ASP A 750 -88.37 -10.57 11.63
C ASP A 750 -89.77 -9.93 11.74
N TYR A 751 -90.81 -10.68 11.34
CA TYR A 751 -92.19 -10.44 11.77
C TYR A 751 -92.92 -11.79 11.90
N PRO A 752 -93.28 -12.26 13.12
CA PRO A 752 -94.13 -13.43 13.28
C PRO A 752 -95.60 -13.05 13.06
N LEU A 753 -96.12 -13.28 11.85
CA LEU A 753 -97.55 -13.37 11.56
C LEU A 753 -97.84 -14.78 11.02
N ASN A 754 -98.72 -15.51 11.73
CA ASN A 754 -99.31 -16.81 11.42
C ASN A 754 -98.40 -18.06 11.48
N ASN A 755 -98.27 -18.58 12.71
CA ASN A 755 -97.72 -19.91 13.05
C ASN A 755 -98.36 -21.11 12.29
N GLU A 756 -99.46 -20.93 11.56
CA GLU A 756 -100.07 -21.99 10.73
C GLU A 756 -99.55 -21.99 9.28
N LEU A 757 -99.27 -20.82 8.70
CA LEU A 757 -98.72 -20.70 7.35
C LEU A 757 -97.24 -21.10 7.27
N ASP A 758 -96.49 -20.84 8.34
CA ASP A 758 -95.09 -21.28 8.46
C ASP A 758 -94.99 -22.80 8.59
N LYS A 759 -95.95 -23.46 9.28
CA LYS A 759 -95.97 -24.92 9.39
C LYS A 759 -96.24 -25.60 8.06
N GLU A 760 -97.23 -25.13 7.29
CA GLU A 760 -97.50 -25.69 5.96
C GLU A 760 -96.31 -25.49 5.00
N GLN A 761 -95.64 -24.34 5.05
CA GLN A 761 -94.45 -24.09 4.23
C GLN A 761 -93.24 -24.92 4.66
N GLU A 762 -93.05 -25.17 5.95
CA GLU A 762 -92.01 -26.07 6.46
C GLU A 762 -92.29 -27.54 6.15
N ASP A 763 -93.56 -27.97 6.20
CA ASP A 763 -93.96 -29.33 5.80
C ASP A 763 -93.73 -29.56 4.30
N VAL A 764 -94.06 -28.59 3.45
CA VAL A 764 -93.78 -28.67 2.00
C VAL A 764 -92.27 -28.66 1.71
N ALA A 765 -91.49 -27.82 2.41
CA ALA A 765 -90.05 -27.76 2.26
C ALA A 765 -89.35 -29.05 2.75
N SER A 766 -89.82 -29.63 3.86
CA SER A 766 -89.30 -30.88 4.41
C SER A 766 -89.64 -32.09 3.51
N THR A 767 -90.86 -32.12 2.95
CA THR A 767 -91.29 -33.13 1.99
C THR A 767 -90.45 -33.05 0.70
N THR A 768 -90.26 -31.84 0.17
CA THR A 768 -89.40 -31.61 -1.01
C THR A 768 -87.96 -32.07 -0.77
N ARG A 769 -87.41 -31.81 0.43
CA ARG A 769 -86.06 -32.23 0.81
C ARG A 769 -85.92 -33.76 0.91
N LYS A 770 -86.92 -34.45 1.46
CA LYS A 770 -86.95 -35.92 1.51
C LYS A 770 -87.01 -36.52 0.11
N GLU A 771 -87.90 -36.04 -0.75
CA GLU A 771 -88.00 -36.49 -2.15
C GLU A 771 -86.69 -36.29 -2.92
N LEU A 772 -86.01 -35.15 -2.71
CA LEU A 772 -84.70 -34.89 -3.32
C LEU A 772 -83.62 -35.84 -2.81
N GLN A 773 -83.60 -36.18 -1.52
CA GLN A 773 -82.64 -37.14 -0.97
C GLN A 773 -82.86 -38.54 -1.54
N GLU A 774 -84.11 -38.98 -1.64
CA GLU A 774 -84.46 -40.29 -2.22
C GLU A 774 -84.05 -40.37 -3.70
N LEU A 775 -84.39 -39.35 -4.49
CA LEU A 775 -84.09 -39.33 -5.93
C LEU A 775 -82.62 -39.04 -6.25
N SER A 776 -81.86 -38.41 -5.34
CA SER A 776 -80.43 -38.09 -5.55
C SER A 776 -79.61 -39.32 -5.93
N SER A 777 -79.89 -40.47 -5.31
CA SER A 777 -79.22 -41.74 -5.63
C SER A 777 -79.48 -42.17 -7.08
N SER A 778 -80.75 -42.17 -7.49
CA SER A 778 -81.19 -42.49 -8.85
C SER A 778 -80.61 -41.53 -9.90
N ILE A 779 -80.51 -40.23 -9.59
CA ILE A 779 -79.92 -39.22 -10.48
C ILE A 779 -78.43 -39.46 -10.66
N LYS A 780 -77.69 -39.71 -9.58
CA LYS A 780 -76.26 -40.07 -9.65
C LYS A 780 -76.04 -41.34 -10.47
N ASP A 781 -76.92 -42.33 -10.31
CA ASP A 781 -76.85 -43.62 -10.99
C ASP A 781 -76.99 -43.52 -12.52
N LEU A 782 -77.68 -42.49 -13.04
CA LEU A 782 -77.82 -42.25 -14.50
C LEU A 782 -76.45 -42.19 -15.20
N VAL A 783 -75.43 -41.70 -14.50
CA VAL A 783 -74.07 -41.53 -15.02
C VAL A 783 -73.13 -42.59 -14.45
N LEU A 784 -73.22 -42.87 -13.15
CA LEU A 784 -72.24 -43.72 -12.45
C LEU A 784 -72.42 -45.23 -12.72
N LYS A 785 -73.63 -45.70 -13.03
CA LYS A 785 -73.92 -47.12 -13.32
C LYS A 785 -73.95 -47.47 -14.80
N SER A 786 -73.72 -46.51 -15.70
CA SER A 786 -73.73 -46.77 -17.15
C SER A 786 -72.67 -47.81 -17.54
N ARG A 787 -73.15 -48.86 -18.22
CA ARG A 787 -72.52 -50.17 -18.37
C ARG A 787 -71.21 -50.16 -19.16
N LYS A 788 -70.26 -50.99 -18.70
CA LYS A 788 -69.23 -51.62 -19.54
C LYS A 788 -69.90 -52.53 -20.59
N SER A 789 -69.95 -52.10 -21.84
CA SER A 789 -70.11 -52.91 -23.06
C SER A 789 -69.76 -52.01 -24.25
N SER A 790 -68.91 -52.34 -25.22
CA SER A 790 -68.10 -53.51 -25.53
C SER A 790 -67.09 -53.06 -26.58
N VAL A 791 -65.89 -53.63 -26.56
CA VAL A 791 -64.93 -53.57 -27.67
C VAL A 791 -65.60 -54.16 -28.92
N THR A 792 -65.75 -53.39 -30.01
CA THR A 792 -65.64 -53.73 -31.47
C THR A 792 -66.48 -52.79 -32.35
N GLU A 793 -65.88 -52.32 -33.47
CA GLU A 793 -66.47 -51.63 -34.66
C GLU A 793 -66.87 -50.14 -34.46
N GLU A 794 -66.35 -49.10 -35.13
CA GLU A 794 -65.49 -48.87 -36.31
C GLU A 794 -64.38 -47.82 -36.01
#